data_AF-A0A5M8SG16-F1
#
_entry.id   AF-A0A5M8SG16-F1
#
_cell.length_a   1.000
_cell.length_b   1.000
_cell.length_c   1.000
_cell.angle_alpha   90.00
_cell.angle_beta   90.00
_cell.angle_gamma   90.00
#
_symmetry.space_group_name_H-M   'P 1'
#
loop_
_entity.id
_entity.type
_entity.pdbx_description
1 polymer ?
#
loop_
_entity_poly.entity_id
_entity_poly.type
_entity_poly.pdbx_seq_one_letter_code
_entity_poly.pdbx_strand_id
1 'polypeptide(L)'
;MARPAQPALLGLLALLLVPRSSAAQAPAEGLIALDVMVTGQSAAIVSGLKAEDFTLLDNGQKTGLVSFRDHTLEPPDPPTEILLVLDALNLSSQQMAVANRQAEAFLRQNSGRLAHPATLYRISDAGLFGSPQPVSDGNQLAEAIASPSRLRAVWHQELRAVEDSLTIDYAHTRNQLSLRALGAIAIEARRRPGRKLLFWIGPGWPVDTGGDSSMDQIVEFSTRLREARITLFSLIVSDSFPLPRADEGFARSVRSAKETAPSDLALAVLATKSGGATLTTPPNLPRLIDACLGESAPFYHLSFDPPRATRPDEYHELTVVINRPGAQARTNAEYYDQPTFYDEAPAAAPVSVAQLAHALDSLNRLSDSDRARHLSTMEPGERLTPAAIDTLKPLLHGSKAPGELAILSDRSSFLPPPPSEVPAMPAPELHDQRLMLDRTLHYVDGLTATLPNLFATRTTISYQEPAQKQDEPWKTVASDQSLHPGAPQTLTVLVRNSREVTEAAKPVRRESGRRRSLVTEGTFGPILAMVLADVAIPPGKIEWARWEQSPQGPQAVFRYSVPSGHYEVGFCCLADPDGTVPFHTTTGYHGEITINPESGIVYRITVQADLAPRLPMLRSDVMVEYGPVSLGGQTYICPVHSVSISRSRTIRLLHQWNMSFGVYGPFETILDDVTFSNYHLFRSDHRILTEVSPAQ
;
A
#
# COMPACT_ATOMS: atom_id res chain seq x y z
N MET A 1 -16.88 -13.07 51.50
CA MET A 1 -17.18 -14.11 50.50
C MET A 1 -17.42 -13.43 49.18
N ALA A 2 -16.42 -13.53 48.29
CA ALA A 2 -16.41 -12.89 46.98
C ALA A 2 -17.45 -13.55 46.06
N ARG A 3 -18.29 -12.73 45.41
CA ARG A 3 -19.05 -13.15 44.23
C ARG A 3 -18.19 -12.84 42.99
N PRO A 4 -18.02 -13.78 42.06
CA PRO A 4 -17.27 -13.53 40.84
C PRO A 4 -18.06 -12.57 39.94
N ALA A 5 -17.36 -11.59 39.36
CA ALA A 5 -17.89 -10.69 38.34
C ALA A 5 -18.31 -11.48 37.09
N GLN A 6 -19.48 -11.12 36.54
CA GLN A 6 -20.14 -11.80 35.43
C GLN A 6 -19.52 -11.50 34.04
N PRO A 7 -19.69 -12.38 33.04
CA PRO A 7 -18.98 -12.41 31.76
C PRO A 7 -19.59 -11.50 30.67
N ALA A 8 -20.18 -10.35 31.03
CA ALA A 8 -20.96 -9.54 30.09
C ALA A 8 -20.09 -8.83 29.02
N LEU A 9 -18.87 -8.42 29.37
CA LEU A 9 -17.94 -7.75 28.45
C LEU A 9 -17.50 -8.67 27.28
N LEU A 10 -17.34 -9.97 27.56
CA LEU A 10 -17.00 -10.99 26.57
C LEU A 10 -18.14 -11.29 25.58
N GLY A 11 -19.40 -11.16 26.02
CA GLY A 11 -20.58 -11.48 25.22
C GLY A 11 -20.90 -10.43 24.13
N LEU A 12 -20.62 -9.15 24.38
CA LEU A 12 -20.80 -8.09 23.39
C LEU A 12 -19.66 -8.04 22.36
N LEU A 13 -18.43 -8.38 22.78
CA LEU A 13 -17.27 -8.54 21.89
C LEU A 13 -17.49 -9.66 20.87
N ALA A 14 -18.13 -10.77 21.25
CA ALA A 14 -18.35 -11.94 20.39
C ALA A 14 -19.27 -11.68 19.17
N LEU A 15 -20.07 -10.60 19.16
CA LEU A 15 -20.93 -10.21 18.03
C LEU A 15 -20.26 -9.21 17.07
N LEU A 16 -19.11 -8.65 17.44
CA LEU A 16 -18.31 -7.74 16.59
C LEU A 16 -16.95 -8.36 16.18
N LEU A 17 -16.52 -9.42 16.85
CA LEU A 17 -15.26 -10.13 16.59
C LEU A 17 -15.54 -11.43 15.84
N VAL A 18 -15.68 -11.32 14.51
CA VAL A 18 -15.30 -12.46 13.67
C VAL A 18 -13.77 -12.50 13.71
N PRO A 19 -13.14 -13.59 14.21
CA PRO A 19 -11.69 -13.72 14.13
C PRO A 19 -11.32 -13.86 12.65
N ARG A 20 -10.93 -12.75 12.02
CA ARG A 20 -10.17 -12.84 10.78
C ARG A 20 -8.77 -13.23 11.21
N SER A 21 -8.31 -14.36 10.69
CA SER A 21 -6.99 -14.93 10.94
C SER A 21 -5.95 -13.82 11.02
N SER A 22 -5.30 -13.69 12.18
CA SER A 22 -4.04 -12.96 12.28
C SER A 22 -3.11 -13.59 11.24
N ALA A 23 -2.89 -12.89 10.13
CA ALA A 23 -1.84 -13.26 9.21
C ALA A 23 -0.54 -13.08 10.02
N ALA A 24 0.11 -14.19 10.36
CA ALA A 24 1.47 -14.15 10.90
C ALA A 24 2.27 -13.17 10.04
N GLN A 25 2.82 -12.12 10.66
CA GLN A 25 3.56 -11.07 9.96
C GLN A 25 4.59 -11.75 9.05
N ALA A 26 4.38 -11.65 7.74
CA ALA A 26 5.36 -12.10 6.77
C ALA A 26 6.69 -11.37 7.09
N PRO A 27 7.85 -12.03 7.01
CA PRO A 27 9.12 -11.36 7.22
C PRO A 27 9.20 -10.17 6.26
N ALA A 28 9.66 -9.02 6.77
CA ALA A 28 9.72 -7.79 6.01
C ALA A 28 10.57 -7.99 4.75
N GLU A 29 9.98 -7.87 3.56
CA GLU A 29 10.69 -7.93 2.28
C GLU A 29 11.33 -6.57 1.96
N GLY A 30 12.49 -6.58 1.33
CA GLY A 30 13.13 -5.36 0.80
C GLY A 30 12.38 -4.81 -0.42
N LEU A 31 12.69 -3.56 -0.79
CA LEU A 31 12.07 -2.88 -1.94
C LEU A 31 12.24 -3.62 -3.28
N ILE A 32 13.35 -4.37 -3.43
CA ILE A 32 13.62 -5.18 -4.61
C ILE A 32 13.66 -6.65 -4.20
N ALA A 33 12.87 -7.47 -4.87
CA ALA A 33 12.89 -8.92 -4.74
C ALA A 33 13.39 -9.59 -6.03
N LEU A 34 14.11 -10.71 -5.85
CA LEU A 34 14.75 -11.50 -6.90
C LEU A 34 14.46 -12.99 -6.66
N ASP A 35 14.07 -13.69 -7.72
CA ASP A 35 14.01 -15.15 -7.72
C ASP A 35 15.25 -15.71 -8.44
N VAL A 36 16.15 -16.30 -7.67
CA VAL A 36 17.48 -16.72 -8.11
C VAL A 36 17.52 -18.23 -8.33
N MET A 37 17.82 -18.63 -9.56
CA MET A 37 18.14 -20.02 -9.91
C MET A 37 19.62 -20.25 -9.73
N VAL A 38 20.02 -21.36 -9.10
CA VAL A 38 21.43 -21.72 -8.92
C VAL A 38 21.71 -23.08 -9.52
N THR A 39 22.67 -23.10 -10.45
CA THR A 39 23.16 -24.32 -11.08
C THR A 39 24.64 -24.51 -10.79
N GLY A 40 25.08 -25.76 -10.69
CA GLY A 40 26.46 -26.16 -10.51
C GLY A 40 27.15 -26.48 -11.83
N GLN A 41 28.29 -27.15 -11.73
CA GLN A 41 28.94 -27.75 -12.89
C GLN A 41 27.97 -28.75 -13.56
N SER A 42 27.90 -28.74 -14.89
CA SER A 42 26.97 -29.55 -15.68
C SER A 42 25.47 -29.19 -15.55
N ALA A 43 25.14 -27.94 -15.20
CA ALA A 43 23.76 -27.44 -15.11
C ALA A 43 22.86 -28.14 -14.07
N ALA A 44 23.44 -28.92 -13.15
CA ALA A 44 22.71 -29.53 -12.05
C ALA A 44 22.27 -28.47 -11.03
N ILE A 45 21.06 -28.60 -10.48
CA ILE A 45 20.51 -27.66 -9.50
C ILE A 45 21.29 -27.75 -8.19
N VAL A 46 21.58 -26.60 -7.59
CA VAL A 46 22.21 -26.53 -6.26
C VAL A 46 21.16 -26.12 -5.23
N SER A 47 20.77 -27.07 -4.38
CA SER A 47 19.76 -26.89 -3.33
C SER A 47 20.39 -26.70 -1.93
N GLY A 48 19.61 -26.20 -0.97
CA GLY A 48 20.02 -26.12 0.44
C GLY A 48 21.12 -25.11 0.74
N LEU A 49 21.28 -24.09 -0.11
CA LEU A 49 22.17 -22.95 0.17
C LEU A 49 21.55 -22.04 1.24
N LYS A 50 22.42 -21.41 2.02
CA LYS A 50 22.03 -20.44 3.05
C LYS A 50 22.26 -19.02 2.55
N ALA A 51 21.66 -18.02 3.20
CA ALA A 51 21.87 -16.61 2.87
C ALA A 51 23.35 -16.19 2.78
N GLU A 52 24.22 -16.76 3.63
CA GLU A 52 25.68 -16.53 3.64
C GLU A 52 26.42 -17.06 2.39
N ASP A 53 25.81 -18.01 1.66
CA ASP A 53 26.34 -18.50 0.38
C ASP A 53 26.12 -17.47 -0.76
N PHE A 54 25.37 -16.39 -0.54
CA PHE A 54 25.04 -15.39 -1.56
C PHE A 54 25.74 -14.05 -1.27
N THR A 55 26.36 -13.49 -2.30
CA THR A 55 26.82 -12.10 -2.32
C THR A 55 26.08 -11.36 -3.42
N LEU A 56 25.21 -10.42 -3.04
CA LEU A 56 24.53 -9.53 -3.98
C LEU A 56 25.40 -8.28 -4.21
N LEU A 57 25.63 -7.95 -5.48
CA LEU A 57 26.26 -6.72 -5.91
C LEU A 57 25.26 -5.87 -6.71
N ASP A 58 25.13 -4.61 -6.34
CA ASP A 58 24.42 -3.57 -7.07
C ASP A 58 25.44 -2.56 -7.61
N ASN A 59 25.52 -2.42 -8.93
CA ASN A 59 26.56 -1.63 -9.62
C ASN A 59 27.98 -2.00 -9.14
N GLY A 60 28.21 -3.29 -8.88
CA GLY A 60 29.47 -3.82 -8.37
C GLY A 60 29.72 -3.60 -6.86
N GLN A 61 28.84 -2.88 -6.16
CA GLN A 61 28.94 -2.66 -4.72
C GLN A 61 28.15 -3.71 -3.95
N LYS A 62 28.73 -4.25 -2.87
CA LYS A 62 28.05 -5.26 -2.05
C LYS A 62 26.86 -4.66 -1.31
N THR A 63 25.68 -5.27 -1.48
CA THR A 63 24.44 -4.86 -0.82
C THR A 63 23.96 -5.95 0.15
N GLY A 64 23.43 -5.53 1.30
CA GLY A 64 22.90 -6.44 2.32
C GLY A 64 21.56 -7.04 1.92
N LEU A 65 21.37 -8.33 2.18
CA LEU A 65 20.06 -8.97 2.02
C LEU A 65 19.15 -8.59 3.20
N VAL A 66 17.93 -8.17 2.87
CA VAL A 66 16.85 -7.90 3.83
C VAL A 66 16.11 -9.20 4.18
N SER A 67 15.86 -10.06 3.19
CA SER A 67 15.22 -11.36 3.40
C SER A 67 15.79 -12.42 2.45
N PHE A 68 15.67 -13.68 2.88
CA PHE A 68 16.13 -14.88 2.17
C PHE A 68 15.16 -16.03 2.41
N ARG A 69 14.74 -16.72 1.34
CA ARG A 69 13.97 -17.97 1.44
C ARG A 69 14.49 -19.00 0.45
N ASP A 70 14.58 -20.25 0.88
CA ASP A 70 14.94 -21.38 0.04
C ASP A 70 13.66 -22.12 -0.42
N HIS A 71 13.42 -22.16 -1.73
CA HIS A 71 12.33 -22.91 -2.36
C HIS A 71 12.86 -24.06 -3.23
N THR A 72 14.06 -24.56 -2.93
CA THR A 72 14.70 -25.67 -3.66
C THR A 72 14.46 -27.04 -3.04
N LEU A 73 14.08 -27.08 -1.76
CA LEU A 73 13.86 -28.31 -0.99
C LEU A 73 12.37 -28.68 -0.86
N GLU A 74 11.50 -27.67 -0.87
CA GLU A 74 10.05 -27.82 -0.74
C GLU A 74 9.33 -27.02 -1.83
N PRO A 75 8.19 -27.51 -2.36
CA PRO A 75 7.38 -26.74 -3.29
C PRO A 75 6.94 -25.41 -2.69
N PRO A 76 7.03 -24.29 -3.43
CA PRO A 76 6.57 -22.99 -2.92
C PRO A 76 5.05 -22.98 -2.74
N ASP A 77 4.58 -22.24 -1.73
CA ASP A 77 3.17 -21.89 -1.54
C ASP A 77 3.03 -20.36 -1.60
N PRO A 78 2.36 -19.79 -2.61
CA PRO A 78 1.68 -20.46 -3.72
C PRO A 78 2.63 -21.12 -4.74
N PRO A 79 2.17 -22.15 -5.48
CA PRO A 79 3.00 -22.89 -6.43
C PRO A 79 3.46 -22.03 -7.61
N THR A 80 4.60 -22.40 -8.19
CA THR A 80 5.06 -21.82 -9.47
C THR A 80 4.04 -22.06 -10.57
N GLU A 81 3.70 -21.01 -11.32
CA GLU A 81 2.75 -21.06 -12.43
C GLU A 81 3.45 -21.05 -13.79
N ILE A 82 2.86 -21.72 -14.78
CA ILE A 82 3.31 -21.69 -16.18
C ILE A 82 2.43 -20.74 -16.98
N LEU A 83 3.03 -19.82 -17.75
CA LEU A 83 2.30 -19.00 -18.73
C LEU A 83 2.74 -19.41 -20.13
N LEU A 84 1.87 -20.04 -20.90
CA LEU A 84 2.14 -20.45 -22.29
C LEU A 84 1.55 -19.43 -23.25
N VAL A 85 2.36 -18.82 -24.10
CA VAL A 85 1.91 -17.83 -25.09
C VAL A 85 2.08 -18.38 -26.50
N LEU A 86 0.99 -18.50 -27.24
CA LEU A 86 0.99 -18.87 -28.66
C LEU A 86 0.97 -17.61 -29.54
N ASP A 87 2.05 -17.38 -30.27
CA ASP A 87 2.24 -16.19 -31.10
C ASP A 87 1.62 -16.33 -32.51
N ALA A 88 0.29 -16.40 -32.57
CA ALA A 88 -0.44 -16.46 -33.84
C ALA A 88 -0.36 -15.16 -34.66
N LEU A 89 0.18 -14.10 -34.06
CA LEU A 89 0.48 -12.86 -34.75
C LEU A 89 1.73 -13.06 -35.61
N ASN A 90 2.86 -13.45 -35.01
CA ASN A 90 4.19 -13.49 -35.66
C ASN A 90 4.56 -14.80 -36.35
N LEU A 91 3.82 -15.87 -36.11
CA LEU A 91 4.02 -17.15 -36.78
C LEU A 91 3.14 -17.27 -38.04
N SER A 92 3.70 -17.85 -39.12
CA SER A 92 2.92 -18.28 -40.28
C SER A 92 1.94 -19.40 -39.92
N SER A 93 0.91 -19.62 -40.74
CA SER A 93 -0.07 -20.71 -40.54
C SER A 93 0.58 -22.10 -40.40
N GLN A 94 1.66 -22.36 -41.14
CA GLN A 94 2.39 -23.63 -41.05
C GLN A 94 3.12 -23.76 -39.71
N GLN A 95 3.82 -22.71 -39.28
CA GLN A 95 4.53 -22.72 -38.00
C GLN A 95 3.56 -22.76 -36.82
N MET A 96 2.41 -22.08 -36.93
CA MET A 96 1.34 -22.15 -35.94
C MET A 96 0.78 -23.56 -35.79
N ALA A 97 0.63 -24.31 -36.88
CA ALA A 97 0.20 -25.71 -36.79
C ALA A 97 1.22 -26.58 -36.05
N VAL A 98 2.53 -26.32 -36.24
CA VAL A 98 3.59 -27.00 -35.48
C VAL A 98 3.56 -26.59 -34.01
N ALA A 99 3.49 -25.29 -33.71
CA ALA A 99 3.41 -24.76 -32.35
C ALA A 99 2.21 -25.32 -31.58
N ASN A 100 1.02 -25.33 -32.19
CA ASN A 100 -0.19 -25.90 -31.60
C ASN A 100 0.01 -27.40 -31.28
N ARG A 101 0.46 -28.21 -32.25
CA ARG A 101 0.68 -29.65 -32.02
C ARG A 101 1.67 -29.91 -30.90
N GLN A 102 2.75 -29.15 -30.84
CA GLN A 102 3.78 -29.32 -29.82
C GLN A 102 3.33 -28.83 -28.44
N ALA A 103 2.58 -27.72 -28.36
CA ALA A 103 1.99 -27.24 -27.12
C ALA A 103 0.92 -28.20 -26.59
N GLU A 104 0.07 -28.75 -27.46
CA GLU A 104 -0.88 -29.81 -27.09
C GLU A 104 -0.16 -31.06 -26.58
N ALA A 105 0.96 -31.46 -27.21
CA ALA A 105 1.74 -32.60 -26.75
C ALA A 105 2.28 -32.38 -25.33
N PHE A 106 2.77 -31.18 -25.01
CA PHE A 106 3.21 -30.82 -23.65
C PHE A 106 2.02 -30.86 -22.67
N LEU A 107 0.92 -30.18 -23.01
CA LEU A 107 -0.26 -30.09 -22.16
C LEU A 107 -0.92 -31.45 -21.88
N ARG A 108 -0.77 -32.42 -22.79
CA ARG A 108 -1.31 -33.78 -22.64
C ARG A 108 -0.33 -34.78 -22.01
N GLN A 109 0.89 -34.36 -21.66
CA GLN A 109 1.80 -35.20 -20.87
C GLN A 109 1.13 -35.64 -19.56
N ASN A 110 1.54 -36.77 -19.00
CA ASN A 110 1.01 -37.32 -17.74
C ASN A 110 -0.53 -37.39 -17.73
N SER A 111 -1.13 -37.79 -18.86
CA SER A 111 -2.59 -37.88 -19.07
C SER A 111 -3.32 -36.52 -18.92
N GLY A 112 -2.61 -35.41 -19.14
CA GLY A 112 -3.11 -34.05 -18.99
C GLY A 112 -3.10 -33.53 -17.56
N ARG A 113 -2.35 -34.15 -16.64
CA ARG A 113 -2.14 -33.62 -15.29
C ARG A 113 -0.83 -32.83 -15.24
N LEU A 114 -0.93 -31.51 -15.18
CA LEU A 114 0.22 -30.63 -15.13
C LEU A 114 0.80 -30.58 -13.71
N ALA A 115 2.13 -30.69 -13.60
CA ALA A 115 2.84 -30.56 -12.32
C ALA A 115 2.75 -29.14 -11.72
N HIS A 116 2.60 -28.15 -12.60
CA HIS A 116 2.41 -26.74 -12.25
C HIS A 116 1.11 -26.25 -12.90
N PRO A 117 0.30 -25.44 -12.19
CA PRO A 117 -0.88 -24.82 -12.79
C PRO A 117 -0.44 -23.92 -13.96
N ALA A 118 -1.19 -23.96 -15.06
CA ALA A 118 -0.84 -23.26 -16.29
C ALA A 118 -1.95 -22.32 -16.77
N THR A 119 -1.55 -21.21 -17.38
CA THR A 119 -2.42 -20.28 -18.12
C THR A 119 -2.00 -20.28 -19.58
N LEU A 120 -2.95 -20.52 -20.49
CA LEU A 120 -2.74 -20.39 -21.93
C LEU A 120 -3.16 -18.99 -22.41
N TYR A 121 -2.29 -18.36 -23.18
CA TYR A 121 -2.52 -17.12 -23.92
C TYR A 121 -2.32 -17.34 -25.42
N ARG A 122 -3.06 -16.58 -26.23
CA ARG A 122 -2.93 -16.53 -27.69
C ARG A 122 -3.02 -15.08 -28.15
N ILE A 123 -1.99 -14.60 -28.84
CA ILE A 123 -1.98 -13.29 -29.48
C ILE A 123 -2.21 -13.46 -30.99
N SER A 124 -3.07 -12.63 -31.57
CA SER A 124 -3.41 -12.61 -32.99
C SER A 124 -3.76 -11.20 -33.46
N ASP A 125 -4.06 -11.02 -34.73
CA ASP A 125 -4.57 -9.77 -35.31
C ASP A 125 -5.90 -9.31 -34.66
N ALA A 126 -6.71 -10.23 -34.15
CA ALA A 126 -7.96 -9.93 -33.44
C ALA A 126 -7.75 -9.48 -31.97
N GLY A 127 -6.55 -9.66 -31.43
CA GLY A 127 -6.16 -9.25 -30.08
C GLY A 127 -5.54 -10.35 -29.22
N LEU A 128 -5.50 -10.14 -27.91
CA LEU A 128 -4.98 -11.08 -26.92
C LEU A 128 -6.12 -11.81 -26.21
N PHE A 129 -6.02 -13.14 -26.20
CA PHE A 129 -6.97 -14.02 -25.55
C PHE A 129 -6.27 -14.93 -24.54
N GLY A 130 -6.93 -15.25 -23.44
CA GLY A 130 -6.33 -16.07 -22.38
C GLY A 130 -7.32 -16.94 -21.60
N SER A 131 -6.79 -17.95 -20.92
CA SER A 131 -7.56 -18.79 -20.00
C SER A 131 -7.90 -18.01 -18.72
N PRO A 132 -9.15 -18.05 -18.22
CA PRO A 132 -9.62 -17.16 -17.16
C PRO A 132 -8.85 -17.27 -15.84
N GLN A 133 -8.26 -18.43 -15.57
CA GLN A 133 -7.47 -18.72 -14.39
C GLN A 133 -6.41 -19.79 -14.71
N PRO A 134 -5.37 -19.94 -13.86
CA PRO A 134 -4.48 -21.10 -13.91
C PRO A 134 -5.24 -22.40 -13.71
N VAL A 135 -4.89 -23.44 -14.46
CA VAL A 135 -5.50 -24.77 -14.34
C VAL A 135 -4.43 -25.85 -14.36
N SER A 136 -4.65 -26.92 -13.60
CA SER A 136 -3.77 -28.10 -13.58
C SER A 136 -4.21 -29.20 -14.55
N ASP A 137 -5.39 -29.05 -15.16
CA ASP A 137 -5.87 -29.94 -16.22
C ASP A 137 -5.41 -29.44 -17.59
N GLY A 138 -4.33 -30.01 -18.09
CA GLY A 138 -3.78 -29.71 -19.40
C GLY A 138 -4.66 -30.17 -20.57
N ASN A 139 -5.58 -31.12 -20.37
CA ASN A 139 -6.54 -31.46 -21.44
C ASN A 139 -7.48 -30.28 -21.72
N GLN A 140 -7.90 -29.56 -20.67
CA GLN A 140 -8.71 -28.36 -20.81
C GLN A 140 -8.00 -27.28 -21.64
N LEU A 141 -6.70 -27.07 -21.41
CA LEU A 141 -5.90 -26.12 -22.18
C LEU A 141 -5.66 -26.59 -23.62
N ALA A 142 -5.42 -27.89 -23.82
CA ALA A 142 -5.27 -28.46 -25.17
C ALA A 142 -6.57 -28.30 -25.99
N GLU A 143 -7.74 -28.46 -25.37
CA GLU A 143 -9.03 -28.15 -26.02
C GLU A 143 -9.16 -26.66 -26.37
N ALA A 144 -8.63 -25.75 -25.53
CA ALA A 144 -8.63 -24.32 -25.82
C ALA A 144 -7.68 -23.95 -26.99
N ILE A 145 -6.61 -24.71 -27.22
CA ILE A 145 -5.78 -24.58 -28.44
C ILE A 145 -6.59 -24.96 -29.68
N ALA A 146 -7.28 -26.10 -29.63
CA ALA A 146 -8.10 -26.60 -30.75
C ALA A 146 -9.35 -25.74 -31.00
N SER A 147 -9.90 -25.12 -29.96
CA SER A 147 -11.08 -24.25 -30.02
C SER A 147 -10.81 -22.91 -29.33
N PRO A 148 -10.16 -21.94 -30.01
CA PRO A 148 -9.76 -20.65 -29.42
C PRO A 148 -10.92 -19.82 -28.85
N SER A 149 -12.17 -20.08 -29.26
CA SER A 149 -13.37 -19.45 -28.69
C SER A 149 -13.59 -19.73 -27.20
N ARG A 150 -12.88 -20.70 -26.62
CA ARG A 150 -12.87 -20.98 -25.18
C ARG A 150 -12.01 -20.01 -24.37
N LEU A 151 -11.15 -19.24 -25.03
CA LEU A 151 -10.32 -18.22 -24.37
C LEU A 151 -11.14 -16.94 -24.20
N ARG A 152 -11.02 -16.29 -23.03
CA ARG A 152 -11.59 -14.95 -22.83
C ARG A 152 -10.74 -13.93 -23.58
N ALA A 153 -11.34 -12.87 -24.07
CA ALA A 153 -10.58 -11.73 -24.53
C ALA A 153 -9.96 -11.00 -23.33
N VAL A 154 -8.65 -10.80 -23.36
CA VAL A 154 -7.96 -9.86 -22.46
C VAL A 154 -8.14 -8.45 -23.02
N TRP A 155 -7.99 -8.31 -24.34
CA TRP A 155 -8.37 -7.12 -25.10
C TRP A 155 -8.61 -7.49 -26.57
N HIS A 156 -9.47 -6.72 -27.22
CA HIS A 156 -9.73 -6.84 -28.66
C HIS A 156 -8.98 -5.76 -29.44
N GLN A 157 -8.64 -6.08 -30.68
CA GLN A 157 -8.21 -5.11 -31.68
C GLN A 157 -9.41 -4.76 -32.56
N GLU A 158 -9.78 -3.48 -32.63
CA GLU A 158 -10.78 -3.03 -33.61
C GLU A 158 -10.19 -3.16 -35.02
N LEU A 159 -10.91 -3.85 -35.91
CA LEU A 159 -10.58 -3.92 -37.33
C LEU A 159 -10.71 -2.52 -37.94
N ARG A 160 -9.62 -1.75 -37.98
CA ARG A 160 -9.56 -0.59 -38.87
C ARG A 160 -9.42 -1.12 -40.30
N ALA A 161 -10.32 -0.69 -41.17
CA ALA A 161 -10.14 -0.83 -42.61
C ALA A 161 -8.92 0.00 -43.01
N VAL A 162 -7.73 -0.58 -42.93
CA VAL A 162 -6.52 0.03 -43.43
C VAL A 162 -6.56 -0.17 -44.95
N GLU A 163 -7.01 0.86 -45.65
CA GLU A 163 -6.76 1.00 -47.09
C GLU A 163 -5.26 0.80 -47.34
N ASP A 164 -4.94 -0.03 -48.32
CA ASP A 164 -3.61 -0.37 -48.82
C ASP A 164 -2.56 0.74 -48.58
N SER A 165 -1.61 0.50 -47.67
CA SER A 165 -0.34 1.24 -47.65
C SER A 165 0.77 0.46 -46.92
N LEU A 166 1.71 -0.04 -47.73
CA LEU A 166 3.15 -0.23 -47.49
C LEU A 166 3.61 -0.97 -46.19
N THR A 167 4.37 -2.06 -46.41
CA THR A 167 4.97 -3.02 -45.43
C THR A 167 5.49 -2.51 -44.08
N ILE A 168 5.92 -1.25 -43.96
CA ILE A 168 6.51 -0.69 -42.73
C ILE A 168 5.43 -0.41 -41.66
N ASP A 169 4.25 0.06 -42.04
CA ASP A 169 3.16 0.38 -41.10
C ASP A 169 2.55 -0.89 -40.46
N TYR A 170 2.56 -1.99 -41.24
CA TYR A 170 2.13 -3.30 -40.80
C TYR A 170 3.10 -3.92 -39.77
N ALA A 171 4.42 -3.82 -40.00
CA ALA A 171 5.42 -4.30 -39.04
C ALA A 171 5.38 -3.51 -37.73
N HIS A 172 5.28 -2.17 -37.82
CA HIS A 172 5.16 -1.30 -36.64
C HIS A 172 3.93 -1.64 -35.79
N THR A 173 2.77 -1.84 -36.43
CA THR A 173 1.53 -2.23 -35.75
C THR A 173 1.68 -3.57 -35.01
N ARG A 174 2.32 -4.56 -35.64
CA ARG A 174 2.54 -5.89 -35.02
C ARG A 174 3.48 -5.85 -33.83
N ASN A 175 4.51 -5.00 -33.89
CA ASN A 175 5.42 -4.78 -32.77
C ASN A 175 4.68 -4.18 -31.57
N GLN A 176 3.87 -3.14 -31.80
CA GLN A 176 3.04 -2.55 -30.75
C GLN A 176 2.06 -3.56 -30.14
N LEU A 177 1.39 -4.39 -30.96
CA LEU A 177 0.49 -5.43 -30.47
C LEU A 177 1.21 -6.50 -29.64
N SER A 178 2.44 -6.87 -30.03
CA SER A 178 3.23 -7.88 -29.31
C SER A 178 3.74 -7.36 -27.97
N LEU A 179 4.30 -6.14 -27.94
CA LEU A 179 4.69 -5.45 -26.71
C LEU A 179 3.48 -5.25 -25.79
N ARG A 180 2.35 -4.82 -26.36
CA ARG A 180 1.08 -4.71 -25.65
C ARG A 180 0.63 -6.03 -25.03
N ALA A 181 0.77 -7.13 -25.76
CA ALA A 181 0.40 -8.45 -25.27
C ALA A 181 1.28 -8.88 -24.09
N LEU A 182 2.60 -8.74 -24.19
CA LEU A 182 3.51 -9.07 -23.10
C LEU A 182 3.24 -8.19 -21.86
N GLY A 183 3.04 -6.89 -22.08
CA GLY A 183 2.69 -5.96 -21.02
C GLY A 183 1.39 -6.35 -20.32
N ALA A 184 0.36 -6.70 -21.10
CA ALA A 184 -0.91 -7.16 -20.55
C ALA A 184 -0.80 -8.44 -19.71
N ILE A 185 -0.02 -9.41 -20.19
CA ILE A 185 0.25 -10.64 -19.44
C ILE A 185 0.99 -10.32 -18.14
N ALA A 186 1.98 -9.42 -18.16
CA ALA A 186 2.70 -9.02 -16.96
C ALA A 186 1.76 -8.35 -15.92
N ILE A 187 0.87 -7.46 -16.36
CA ILE A 187 -0.10 -6.80 -15.47
C ILE A 187 -1.13 -7.80 -14.91
N GLU A 188 -1.67 -8.72 -15.71
CA GLU A 188 -2.57 -9.77 -15.21
C GLU A 188 -1.85 -10.73 -14.25
N ALA A 189 -0.60 -11.08 -14.53
CA ALA A 189 0.19 -11.99 -13.70
C ALA A 189 0.59 -11.36 -12.35
N ARG A 190 0.86 -10.04 -12.32
CA ARG A 190 1.21 -9.29 -11.11
C ARG A 190 0.17 -9.40 -10.00
N ARG A 191 -1.08 -9.64 -10.36
CA ARG A 191 -2.20 -9.81 -9.41
C ARG A 191 -2.23 -11.15 -8.70
N ARG A 192 -1.45 -12.12 -9.20
CA ARG A 192 -1.38 -13.47 -8.65
C ARG A 192 -0.07 -13.64 -7.91
N PRO A 193 -0.08 -14.04 -6.63
CA PRO A 193 1.15 -14.30 -5.89
C PRO A 193 1.91 -15.48 -6.47
N GLY A 194 3.18 -15.65 -6.09
CA GLY A 194 4.05 -16.75 -6.55
C GLY A 194 4.79 -16.46 -7.84
N ARG A 195 5.80 -17.29 -8.13
CA ARG A 195 6.66 -17.15 -9.31
C ARG A 195 5.95 -17.65 -10.58
N LYS A 196 6.22 -17.00 -11.72
CA LYS A 196 5.70 -17.42 -13.04
C LYS A 196 6.83 -17.67 -14.04
N LEU A 197 6.73 -18.76 -14.79
CA LEU A 197 7.61 -19.07 -15.90
C LEU A 197 6.82 -18.88 -17.19
N LEU A 198 7.16 -17.83 -17.95
CA LEU A 198 6.48 -17.49 -19.20
C LEU A 198 7.25 -18.08 -20.38
N PHE A 199 6.58 -18.89 -21.19
CA PHE A 199 7.12 -19.48 -22.40
C PHE A 199 6.42 -18.85 -23.61
N TRP A 200 7.13 -17.98 -24.33
CA TRP A 200 6.64 -17.37 -25.56
C TRP A 200 7.01 -18.24 -26.76
N ILE A 201 6.02 -18.90 -27.34
CA ILE A 201 6.20 -19.81 -28.49
C ILE A 201 6.03 -18.99 -29.77
N GLY A 202 7.17 -18.56 -30.32
CA GLY A 202 7.23 -17.69 -31.49
C GLY A 202 8.58 -16.97 -31.61
N PRO A 203 8.89 -16.39 -32.77
CA PRO A 203 10.13 -15.63 -32.98
C PRO A 203 10.16 -14.30 -32.21
N GLY A 204 9.04 -13.89 -31.62
CA GLY A 204 8.84 -12.52 -31.12
C GLY A 204 8.47 -11.58 -32.27
N TRP A 205 8.85 -10.32 -32.14
CA TRP A 205 8.55 -9.26 -33.10
C TRP A 205 9.84 -8.71 -33.74
N PRO A 206 9.80 -8.29 -35.01
CA PRO A 206 10.96 -7.71 -35.67
C PRO A 206 11.38 -6.40 -35.01
N VAL A 207 12.69 -6.17 -34.87
CA VAL A 207 13.23 -4.91 -34.31
C VAL A 207 14.10 -4.14 -35.31
N ASP A 208 14.48 -4.77 -36.42
CA ASP A 208 15.35 -4.20 -37.47
C ASP A 208 14.57 -3.46 -38.57
N THR A 209 13.34 -3.87 -38.87
CA THR A 209 12.48 -3.24 -39.89
C THR A 209 11.53 -2.17 -39.32
N GLY A 210 11.84 -1.66 -38.13
CA GLY A 210 10.99 -0.77 -37.33
C GLY A 210 10.76 -1.33 -35.93
N GLY A 211 10.50 -0.47 -34.96
CA GLY A 211 10.27 -0.88 -33.57
C GLY A 211 10.22 0.30 -32.61
N ASP A 212 9.74 0.05 -31.40
CA ASP A 212 9.67 1.06 -30.34
C ASP A 212 11.04 1.17 -29.65
N SER A 213 11.46 2.39 -29.33
CA SER A 213 12.69 2.65 -28.57
C SER A 213 12.41 3.49 -27.32
N SER A 214 11.25 3.30 -26.71
CA SER A 214 10.83 4.05 -25.53
C SER A 214 11.58 3.59 -24.27
N MET A 215 12.31 4.53 -23.65
CA MET A 215 12.92 4.34 -22.33
C MET A 215 11.87 3.95 -21.28
N ASP A 216 10.69 4.58 -21.32
CA ASP A 216 9.61 4.28 -20.38
C ASP A 216 9.15 2.82 -20.52
N GLN A 217 9.06 2.28 -21.74
CA GLN A 217 8.71 0.87 -21.91
C GLN A 217 9.80 -0.07 -21.40
N ILE A 218 11.08 0.24 -21.61
CA ILE A 218 12.18 -0.57 -21.09
C ILE A 218 12.12 -0.63 -19.55
N VAL A 219 11.95 0.53 -18.91
CA VAL A 219 11.78 0.65 -17.46
C VAL A 219 10.58 -0.14 -16.97
N GLU A 220 9.44 -0.02 -17.64
CA GLU A 220 8.19 -0.67 -17.24
C GLU A 220 8.22 -2.17 -17.47
N PHE A 221 8.81 -2.69 -18.56
CA PHE A 221 9.01 -4.13 -18.68
C PHE A 221 9.94 -4.67 -17.60
N SER A 222 11.07 -4.01 -17.34
CA SER A 222 11.99 -4.40 -16.26
C SER A 222 11.26 -4.44 -14.91
N THR A 223 10.47 -3.42 -14.61
CA THR A 223 9.74 -3.30 -13.34
C THR A 223 8.58 -4.29 -13.25
N ARG A 224 7.68 -4.34 -14.24
CA ARG A 224 6.44 -5.12 -14.17
C ARG A 224 6.69 -6.63 -14.31
N LEU A 225 7.67 -7.05 -15.10
CA LEU A 225 8.06 -8.48 -15.13
C LEU A 225 8.63 -8.92 -13.77
N ARG A 226 9.45 -8.06 -13.13
CA ARG A 226 10.00 -8.33 -11.79
C ARG A 226 8.93 -8.35 -10.70
N GLU A 227 8.05 -7.35 -10.65
CA GLU A 227 6.91 -7.30 -9.72
C GLU A 227 5.97 -8.50 -9.91
N ALA A 228 5.74 -8.92 -11.15
CA ALA A 228 4.95 -10.11 -11.47
C ALA A 228 5.72 -11.42 -11.23
N ARG A 229 7.00 -11.36 -10.83
CA ARG A 229 7.89 -12.52 -10.65
C ARG A 229 7.92 -13.44 -11.88
N ILE A 230 7.96 -12.83 -13.07
CA ILE A 230 8.04 -13.55 -14.35
C ILE A 230 9.50 -13.76 -14.73
N THR A 231 9.87 -15.02 -14.97
CA THR A 231 11.03 -15.38 -15.78
C THR A 231 10.55 -15.72 -17.19
N LEU A 232 11.04 -14.98 -18.20
CA LEU A 232 10.58 -15.06 -19.58
C LEU A 232 11.53 -15.91 -20.45
N PHE A 233 10.97 -16.90 -21.15
CA PHE A 233 11.67 -17.75 -22.11
C PHE A 233 11.14 -17.50 -23.52
N SER A 234 12.05 -17.22 -24.46
CA SER A 234 11.75 -17.11 -25.89
C SER A 234 12.02 -18.45 -26.57
N LEU A 235 10.98 -19.05 -27.17
CA LEU A 235 11.05 -20.36 -27.81
C LEU A 235 10.89 -20.24 -29.32
N ILE A 236 12.01 -20.37 -30.04
CA ILE A 236 12.04 -20.24 -31.49
C ILE A 236 11.79 -21.61 -32.12
N VAL A 237 10.63 -21.77 -32.77
CA VAL A 237 10.26 -23.00 -33.47
C VAL A 237 11.13 -23.15 -34.72
N SER A 238 11.87 -24.25 -34.84
CA SER A 238 12.97 -24.50 -35.79
C SER A 238 12.70 -24.22 -37.27
N ASP A 239 11.44 -24.18 -37.68
CA ASP A 239 11.04 -23.99 -39.08
C ASP A 239 10.82 -22.50 -39.38
N SER A 240 11.30 -21.62 -38.49
CA SER A 240 11.21 -20.16 -38.58
C SER A 240 12.42 -19.58 -39.28
N PHE A 241 12.28 -19.32 -40.58
CA PHE A 241 13.15 -18.43 -41.32
C PHE A 241 12.48 -17.05 -41.45
N PRO A 242 13.20 -15.95 -41.19
CA PRO A 242 14.56 -15.87 -40.65
C PRO A 242 14.58 -16.11 -39.12
N LEU A 243 15.67 -16.70 -38.63
CA LEU A 243 16.03 -16.60 -37.21
C LEU A 243 16.32 -15.12 -36.87
N PRO A 244 16.09 -14.67 -35.62
CA PRO A 244 16.59 -13.38 -35.15
C PRO A 244 18.09 -13.26 -35.46
N ARG A 245 18.54 -12.10 -35.93
CA ARG A 245 19.98 -11.91 -36.21
C ARG A 245 20.78 -11.98 -34.91
N ALA A 246 22.05 -12.37 -34.98
CA ALA A 246 22.91 -12.59 -33.81
C ALA A 246 23.09 -11.35 -32.91
N ASP A 247 22.82 -10.15 -33.42
CA ASP A 247 22.83 -8.86 -32.72
C ASP A 247 21.52 -8.54 -31.96
N GLU A 248 20.39 -9.19 -32.28
CA GLU A 248 19.08 -8.99 -31.62
C GLU A 248 18.97 -9.65 -30.23
N GLY A 249 20.05 -10.28 -29.76
CA GLY A 249 20.13 -10.96 -28.46
C GLY A 249 21.14 -10.37 -27.47
N PHE A 250 21.86 -9.30 -27.83
CA PHE A 250 22.85 -8.72 -26.93
C PHE A 250 22.17 -7.80 -25.90
N ALA A 251 21.86 -8.36 -24.73
CA ALA A 251 21.38 -7.59 -23.60
C ALA A 251 22.47 -6.60 -23.14
N ARG A 252 22.32 -5.34 -23.53
CA ARG A 252 23.17 -4.24 -23.05
C ARG A 252 22.45 -3.41 -21.98
N SER A 253 23.25 -2.69 -21.21
CA SER A 253 22.76 -1.64 -20.32
C SER A 253 22.18 -0.48 -21.12
N VAL A 254 21.01 0.01 -20.71
CA VAL A 254 20.38 1.21 -21.26
C VAL A 254 20.21 2.19 -20.10
N ARG A 255 21.09 3.19 -20.03
CA ARG A 255 21.19 4.10 -18.88
C ARG A 255 20.45 5.42 -19.09
N SER A 256 20.00 5.69 -20.32
CA SER A 256 19.29 6.92 -20.66
C SER A 256 18.46 6.79 -21.94
N ALA A 257 17.48 7.67 -22.10
CA ALA A 257 16.64 7.74 -23.31
C ALA A 257 17.40 8.00 -24.61
N LYS A 258 18.65 8.49 -24.55
CA LYS A 258 19.49 8.69 -25.76
C LYS A 258 20.15 7.40 -26.22
N GLU A 259 20.27 6.42 -25.33
CA GLU A 259 20.90 5.14 -25.62
C GLU A 259 19.91 4.12 -26.14
N THR A 260 18.61 4.40 -26.14
CA THR A 260 17.57 3.43 -26.50
C THR A 260 17.62 3.07 -27.98
N ALA A 261 17.46 1.78 -28.28
CA ALA A 261 17.29 1.26 -29.62
C ALA A 261 16.13 0.23 -29.65
N PRO A 262 15.48 0.01 -30.80
CA PRO A 262 14.44 -1.00 -30.92
C PRO A 262 14.83 -2.40 -30.43
N SER A 263 16.10 -2.78 -30.60
CA SER A 263 16.62 -4.07 -30.15
C SER A 263 16.61 -4.25 -28.63
N ASP A 264 16.57 -3.17 -27.84
CA ASP A 264 16.49 -3.28 -26.37
C ASP A 264 15.13 -3.83 -25.90
N LEU A 265 14.10 -3.71 -26.74
CA LEU A 265 12.77 -4.27 -26.55
C LEU A 265 12.55 -5.57 -27.34
N ALA A 266 13.60 -6.19 -27.89
CA ALA A 266 13.49 -7.50 -28.50
C ALA A 266 13.10 -8.56 -27.46
N LEU A 267 12.27 -9.53 -27.86
CA LEU A 267 11.81 -10.61 -26.97
C LEU A 267 12.99 -11.36 -26.32
N ALA A 268 14.06 -11.59 -27.07
CA ALA A 268 15.28 -12.24 -26.58
C ALA A 268 16.02 -11.43 -25.51
N VAL A 269 16.06 -10.10 -25.66
CA VAL A 269 16.68 -9.19 -24.69
C VAL A 269 15.85 -9.16 -23.41
N LEU A 270 14.52 -9.02 -23.51
CA LEU A 270 13.62 -9.05 -22.36
C LEU A 270 13.67 -10.41 -21.63
N ALA A 271 13.74 -11.52 -22.37
CA ALA A 271 13.91 -12.86 -21.82
C ALA A 271 15.19 -12.95 -20.98
N THR A 272 16.32 -12.53 -21.55
CA THR A 272 17.62 -12.52 -20.87
C THR A 272 17.62 -11.64 -19.62
N LYS A 273 17.10 -10.40 -19.72
CA LYS A 273 17.05 -9.45 -18.60
C LYS A 273 16.15 -9.90 -17.44
N SER A 274 15.16 -10.73 -17.70
CA SER A 274 14.30 -11.34 -16.67
C SER A 274 14.93 -12.55 -15.95
N GLY A 275 16.16 -12.93 -16.32
CA GLY A 275 16.81 -14.17 -15.86
C GLY A 275 16.34 -15.43 -16.60
N GLY A 276 15.64 -15.28 -17.71
CA GLY A 276 15.26 -16.39 -18.57
C GLY A 276 16.29 -16.61 -19.68
N ALA A 277 15.83 -17.13 -20.83
CA ALA A 277 16.70 -17.44 -21.95
C ALA A 277 15.97 -17.48 -23.29
N THR A 278 16.73 -17.35 -24.38
CA THR A 278 16.29 -17.64 -25.75
C THR A 278 16.76 -19.02 -26.13
N LEU A 279 15.83 -19.88 -26.57
CA LEU A 279 16.10 -21.26 -26.93
C LEU A 279 15.86 -21.45 -28.44
N THR A 280 16.91 -21.85 -29.16
CA THR A 280 16.88 -22.22 -30.59
C THR A 280 17.29 -23.69 -30.76
N THR A 281 16.60 -24.46 -31.62
CA THR A 281 16.92 -25.81 -32.24
C THR A 281 15.76 -26.85 -32.19
N PRO A 282 15.67 -27.86 -33.12
CA PRO A 282 14.51 -28.79 -33.28
C PRO A 282 14.61 -30.17 -32.59
N PRO A 283 13.49 -30.94 -32.42
CA PRO A 283 12.10 -30.55 -32.24
C PRO A 283 11.46 -31.33 -31.06
N ASN A 284 11.42 -30.77 -29.86
CA ASN A 284 10.53 -31.27 -28.82
C ASN A 284 10.28 -30.17 -27.77
N LEU A 285 9.36 -29.26 -28.07
CA LEU A 285 8.91 -28.26 -27.11
C LEU A 285 8.58 -28.85 -25.73
N PRO A 286 7.87 -29.99 -25.60
CA PRO A 286 7.68 -30.63 -24.30
C PRO A 286 8.99 -30.85 -23.53
N ARG A 287 10.01 -31.47 -24.16
CA ARG A 287 11.32 -31.67 -23.52
C ARG A 287 12.03 -30.37 -23.16
N LEU A 288 11.92 -29.34 -23.99
CA LEU A 288 12.52 -28.04 -23.71
C LEU A 288 11.85 -27.37 -22.51
N ILE A 289 10.51 -27.37 -22.46
CA ILE A 289 9.77 -26.85 -21.31
C ILE A 289 10.11 -27.68 -20.07
N ASP A 290 10.12 -29.00 -20.14
CA ASP A 290 10.46 -29.89 -19.02
C ASP A 290 11.88 -29.61 -18.48
N ALA A 291 12.87 -29.41 -19.37
CA ALA A 291 14.22 -29.03 -18.97
C ALA A 291 14.25 -27.67 -18.26
N CYS A 292 13.57 -26.66 -18.81
CA CYS A 292 13.48 -25.34 -18.19
C CYS A 292 12.75 -25.39 -16.85
N LEU A 293 11.67 -26.17 -16.72
CA LEU A 293 10.95 -26.37 -15.47
C LEU A 293 11.84 -27.05 -14.44
N GLY A 294 12.57 -28.09 -14.83
CA GLY A 294 13.57 -28.75 -13.99
C GLY A 294 14.56 -27.74 -13.42
N GLU A 295 15.20 -26.95 -14.27
CA GLU A 295 16.22 -25.97 -13.85
C GLU A 295 15.66 -24.76 -13.10
N SER A 296 14.43 -24.33 -13.43
CA SER A 296 13.91 -23.02 -13.02
C SER A 296 12.83 -23.08 -11.96
N ALA A 297 12.18 -24.21 -11.73
CA ALA A 297 11.16 -24.33 -10.69
C ALA A 297 11.75 -24.30 -9.26
N PRO A 298 12.93 -24.89 -8.99
CA PRO A 298 13.66 -24.66 -7.74
C PRO A 298 14.38 -23.30 -7.75
N PHE A 299 14.25 -22.52 -6.68
CA PHE A 299 14.89 -21.20 -6.58
C PHE A 299 15.09 -20.72 -5.16
N TYR A 300 15.87 -19.64 -5.04
CA TYR A 300 16.03 -18.87 -3.82
C TYR A 300 15.36 -17.51 -4.00
N HIS A 301 14.56 -17.10 -3.03
CA HIS A 301 13.96 -15.78 -3.00
C HIS A 301 14.83 -14.85 -2.16
N LEU A 302 15.35 -13.79 -2.77
CA LEU A 302 16.17 -12.78 -2.12
C LEU A 302 15.46 -11.43 -2.18
N SER A 303 15.57 -10.62 -1.13
CA SER A 303 15.19 -9.21 -1.21
C SER A 303 16.24 -8.29 -0.62
N PHE A 304 16.34 -7.07 -1.13
CA PHE A 304 17.26 -6.05 -0.62
C PHE A 304 16.63 -4.64 -0.77
N ASP A 305 17.22 -3.67 -0.06
CA ASP A 305 16.89 -2.26 -0.25
C ASP A 305 17.96 -1.60 -1.14
N PRO A 306 17.60 -1.00 -2.27
CA PRO A 306 18.55 -0.32 -3.11
C PRO A 306 19.06 0.98 -2.48
N PRO A 307 20.22 1.50 -2.95
CA PRO A 307 20.67 2.84 -2.59
C PRO A 307 19.67 3.88 -3.12
N ARG A 308 19.49 4.98 -2.38
CA ARG A 308 18.50 6.01 -2.72
C ARG A 308 18.75 6.61 -4.10
N ALA A 309 17.83 6.39 -5.04
CA ALA A 309 17.85 7.03 -6.35
C ALA A 309 17.76 8.56 -6.24
N THR A 310 18.56 9.26 -7.04
CA THR A 310 18.58 10.73 -7.06
C THR A 310 17.81 11.33 -8.22
N ARG A 311 17.50 10.51 -9.22
CA ARG A 311 16.75 10.87 -10.43
C ARG A 311 15.86 9.70 -10.86
N PRO A 312 14.75 9.97 -11.57
CA PRO A 312 13.94 8.92 -12.16
C PRO A 312 14.75 8.02 -13.10
N ASP A 313 14.35 6.75 -13.15
CA ASP A 313 14.89 5.75 -14.07
C ASP A 313 16.41 5.54 -13.93
N GLU A 314 16.91 5.59 -12.69
CA GLU A 314 18.32 5.35 -12.41
C GLU A 314 18.64 3.87 -12.67
N TYR A 315 19.60 3.60 -13.57
CA TYR A 315 19.96 2.23 -13.96
C TYR A 315 20.87 1.57 -12.93
N HIS A 316 20.54 0.33 -12.59
CA HIS A 316 21.33 -0.51 -11.69
C HIS A 316 21.58 -1.89 -12.29
N GLU A 317 22.85 -2.28 -12.35
CA GLU A 317 23.27 -3.64 -12.72
C GLU A 317 23.30 -4.53 -11.48
N LEU A 318 22.70 -5.73 -11.59
CA LEU A 318 22.66 -6.71 -10.53
C LEU A 318 23.56 -7.90 -10.84
N THR A 319 24.41 -8.27 -9.88
CA THR A 319 25.18 -9.51 -9.93
C THR A 319 24.97 -10.29 -8.65
N VAL A 320 24.56 -11.56 -8.78
CA VAL A 320 24.49 -12.50 -7.66
C VAL A 320 25.65 -13.48 -7.78
N VAL A 321 26.58 -13.39 -6.84
CA VAL A 321 27.71 -14.33 -6.73
C VAL A 321 27.37 -15.41 -5.71
N ILE A 322 27.52 -16.66 -6.12
CA ILE A 322 27.38 -17.81 -5.22
C ILE A 322 28.77 -18.17 -4.69
N ASN A 323 28.93 -18.17 -3.37
CA ASN A 323 30.18 -18.47 -2.66
C ASN A 323 30.46 -19.99 -2.63
N ARG A 324 30.20 -20.68 -3.75
CA ARG A 324 30.39 -22.13 -3.94
C ARG A 324 31.14 -22.35 -5.26
N PRO A 325 32.26 -23.09 -5.28
CA PRO A 325 33.02 -23.32 -6.50
C PRO A 325 32.17 -23.93 -7.63
N GLY A 326 32.20 -23.31 -8.80
CA GLY A 326 31.49 -23.78 -10.00
C GLY A 326 29.97 -23.57 -10.00
N ALA A 327 29.40 -22.93 -8.98
CA ALA A 327 28.00 -22.53 -8.97
C ALA A 327 27.80 -21.22 -9.74
N GLN A 328 26.68 -21.12 -10.44
CA GLN A 328 26.26 -19.96 -11.23
C GLN A 328 24.82 -19.58 -10.86
N ALA A 329 24.57 -18.28 -10.77
CA ALA A 329 23.25 -17.74 -10.51
C ALA A 329 22.61 -17.20 -11.80
N ARG A 330 21.31 -17.39 -11.96
CA ARG A 330 20.51 -16.74 -13.00
C ARG A 330 19.29 -16.08 -12.36
N THR A 331 19.12 -14.78 -12.61
CA THR A 331 18.08 -13.90 -12.04
C THR A 331 17.97 -12.64 -12.92
N ASN A 332 17.10 -11.68 -12.56
CA ASN A 332 17.09 -10.36 -13.16
C ASN A 332 18.50 -9.73 -13.13
N ALA A 333 18.98 -9.29 -14.28
CA ALA A 333 20.34 -8.73 -14.44
C ALA A 333 20.41 -7.23 -14.11
N GLU A 334 19.26 -6.55 -14.01
CA GLU A 334 19.19 -5.11 -13.82
C GLU A 334 17.84 -4.70 -13.23
N TYR A 335 17.77 -3.46 -12.74
CA TYR A 335 16.53 -2.77 -12.44
C TYR A 335 16.69 -1.26 -12.66
N TYR A 336 15.55 -0.56 -12.68
CA TYR A 336 15.49 0.90 -12.72
C TYR A 336 14.89 1.40 -11.42
N ASP A 337 15.64 2.25 -10.73
CA ASP A 337 15.25 2.79 -9.43
C ASP A 337 14.54 4.15 -9.57
N GLN A 338 13.70 4.48 -8.59
CA GLN A 338 12.86 5.67 -8.60
C GLN A 338 13.02 6.44 -7.28
N PRO A 339 13.19 7.78 -7.31
CA PRO A 339 13.26 8.61 -6.11
C PRO A 339 12.04 8.43 -5.20
N THR A 340 10.87 8.18 -5.80
CA THR A 340 9.62 7.93 -5.07
C THR A 340 9.74 6.78 -4.08
N PHE A 341 10.62 5.78 -4.25
CA PHE A 341 10.73 4.69 -3.27
C PHE A 341 11.34 5.12 -1.92
N TYR A 342 11.90 6.33 -1.82
CA TYR A 342 12.67 6.83 -0.68
C TYR A 342 12.20 8.18 -0.13
N ASP A 343 10.98 8.57 -0.43
CA ASP A 343 10.38 9.85 -0.10
C ASP A 343 9.87 9.96 1.34
N GLU A 344 10.40 9.09 2.19
CA GLU A 344 10.36 9.23 3.63
C GLU A 344 11.24 10.41 4.01
N ALA A 345 10.64 11.44 4.60
CA ALA A 345 11.39 12.58 5.10
C ALA A 345 12.41 12.08 6.14
N PRO A 346 13.68 12.53 6.09
CA PRO A 346 14.62 12.25 7.16
C PRO A 346 14.05 12.81 8.47
N ALA A 347 14.21 12.06 9.56
CA ALA A 347 13.76 12.51 10.87
C ALA A 347 14.44 13.85 11.23
N ALA A 348 13.65 14.92 11.24
CA ALA A 348 14.12 16.22 11.72
C ALA A 348 14.27 16.18 13.24
N ALA A 349 15.17 17.00 13.78
CA ALA A 349 15.35 17.11 15.22
C ALA A 349 14.06 17.68 15.86
N PRO A 350 13.50 17.03 16.90
CA PRO A 350 12.30 17.52 17.55
C PRO A 350 12.55 18.86 18.25
N VAL A 351 11.57 19.76 18.16
CA VAL A 351 11.60 21.11 18.72
C VAL A 351 10.66 21.21 19.92
N SER A 352 11.19 21.59 21.08
CA SER A 352 10.38 21.88 22.29
C SER A 352 9.54 23.14 22.12
N VAL A 353 8.48 23.30 22.91
CA VAL A 353 7.64 24.52 22.93
C VAL A 353 8.48 25.76 23.26
N ALA A 354 9.47 25.64 24.15
CA ALA A 354 10.39 26.73 24.48
C ALA A 354 11.29 27.13 23.30
N GLN A 355 11.83 26.14 22.56
CA GLN A 355 12.62 26.41 21.36
C GLN A 355 11.76 27.02 20.25
N LEU A 356 10.51 26.57 20.09
CA LEU A 356 9.56 27.17 19.16
C LEU A 356 9.28 28.64 19.52
N ALA A 357 9.04 28.94 20.81
CA ALA A 357 8.85 30.32 21.26
C ALA A 357 10.05 31.22 20.92
N HIS A 358 11.27 30.74 21.18
CA HIS A 358 12.50 31.45 20.82
C HIS A 358 12.66 31.62 19.30
N ALA A 359 12.32 30.57 18.52
CA ALA A 359 12.35 30.64 17.07
C ALA A 359 11.38 31.72 16.56
N LEU A 360 10.14 31.76 17.06
CA LEU A 360 9.14 32.75 16.67
C LEU A 360 9.60 34.19 16.91
N ASP A 361 10.30 34.47 18.01
CA ASP A 361 10.89 35.79 18.24
C ASP A 361 11.96 36.13 17.20
N SER A 362 12.87 35.19 16.90
CA SER A 362 13.92 35.38 15.88
C SER A 362 13.38 35.60 14.45
N LEU A 363 12.18 35.09 14.17
CA LEU A 363 11.52 35.17 12.87
C LEU A 363 10.57 36.38 12.77
N ASN A 364 10.49 37.21 13.81
CA ASN A 364 9.52 38.31 13.88
C ASN A 364 9.70 39.36 12.75
N ARG A 365 10.89 39.45 12.16
CA ARG A 365 11.22 40.36 11.04
C ARG A 365 10.90 39.78 9.67
N LEU A 366 10.62 38.48 9.58
CA LEU A 366 10.29 37.82 8.32
C LEU A 366 8.85 38.12 7.88
N SER A 367 8.60 38.00 6.58
CA SER A 367 7.24 38.04 6.04
C SER A 367 6.41 36.89 6.62
N ASP A 368 5.08 37.05 6.65
CA ASP A 368 4.15 35.99 7.09
C ASP A 368 4.37 34.68 6.30
N SER A 369 4.68 34.78 5.00
CA SER A 369 4.95 33.61 4.16
C SER A 369 6.27 32.91 4.48
N ASP A 370 7.32 33.67 4.79
CA ASP A 370 8.63 33.08 5.13
C ASP A 370 8.62 32.49 6.54
N ARG A 371 7.89 33.12 7.48
CA ARG A 371 7.67 32.56 8.81
C ARG A 371 6.85 31.27 8.76
N ALA A 372 5.77 31.25 7.98
CA ALA A 372 4.98 30.05 7.72
C ALA A 372 5.85 28.91 7.15
N ARG A 373 6.67 29.20 6.13
CA ARG A 373 7.60 28.22 5.55
C ARG A 373 8.60 27.67 6.59
N HIS A 374 9.04 28.48 7.54
CA HIS A 374 9.93 28.01 8.59
C HIS A 374 9.21 27.08 9.57
N LEU A 375 7.98 27.43 9.97
CA LEU A 375 7.14 26.61 10.85
C LEU A 375 6.80 25.25 10.21
N SER A 376 6.48 25.21 8.91
CA SER A 376 6.09 23.98 8.22
C SER A 376 7.20 22.92 8.19
N THR A 377 8.47 23.34 8.33
CA THR A 377 9.63 22.43 8.37
C THR A 377 9.98 21.91 9.76
N MET A 378 9.30 22.36 10.82
CA MET A 378 9.59 21.94 12.19
C MET A 378 8.95 20.58 12.51
N GLU A 379 9.67 19.77 13.30
CA GLU A 379 9.13 18.57 13.94
C GLU A 379 8.82 18.90 15.41
N PRO A 380 7.56 18.75 15.88
CA PRO A 380 7.24 19.01 17.29
C PRO A 380 7.88 17.93 18.19
N GLY A 381 8.50 18.36 19.28
CA GLY A 381 9.03 17.49 20.33
C GLY A 381 8.15 17.39 21.57
N GLU A 382 7.22 18.33 21.72
CA GLU A 382 6.30 18.46 22.84
C GLU A 382 4.92 18.85 22.30
N ARG A 383 3.86 18.48 23.00
CA ARG A 383 2.49 18.84 22.65
C ARG A 383 2.26 20.33 22.88
N LEU A 384 1.78 21.02 21.86
CA LEU A 384 1.27 22.38 21.96
C LEU A 384 -0.09 22.35 22.67
N THR A 385 -0.08 22.52 23.98
CA THR A 385 -1.31 22.59 24.78
C THR A 385 -2.09 23.88 24.47
N PRO A 386 -3.38 23.96 24.83
CA PRO A 386 -4.13 25.21 24.72
C PRO A 386 -3.43 26.41 25.37
N ALA A 387 -2.78 26.21 26.53
CA ALA A 387 -2.03 27.25 27.22
C ALA A 387 -0.79 27.72 26.44
N ALA A 388 -0.06 26.78 25.82
CA ALA A 388 1.06 27.11 24.94
C ALA A 388 0.57 27.87 23.70
N ILE A 389 -0.51 27.42 23.06
CA ILE A 389 -1.09 28.10 21.89
C ILE A 389 -1.55 29.52 22.23
N ASP A 390 -2.23 29.73 23.36
CA ASP A 390 -2.66 31.06 23.82
C ASP A 390 -1.47 32.01 24.02
N THR A 391 -0.30 31.47 24.37
CA THR A 391 0.94 32.23 24.54
C THR A 391 1.64 32.53 23.21
N LEU A 392 1.66 31.57 22.29
CA LEU A 392 2.42 31.67 21.04
C LEU A 392 1.66 32.38 19.91
N LYS A 393 0.35 32.15 19.81
CA LYS A 393 -0.49 32.70 18.74
C LYS A 393 -0.43 34.23 18.63
N PRO A 394 -0.40 35.01 19.74
CA PRO A 394 -0.26 36.47 19.66
C PRO A 394 1.07 36.97 19.06
N LEU A 395 2.10 36.13 19.02
CA LEU A 395 3.41 36.45 18.42
C LEU A 395 3.37 36.39 16.88
N LEU A 396 2.27 35.89 16.31
CA LEU A 396 2.07 35.71 14.89
C LEU A 396 1.13 36.77 14.32
N HIS A 397 1.45 37.26 13.11
CA HIS A 397 0.65 38.23 12.38
C HIS A 397 0.43 37.72 10.95
N GLY A 398 -0.66 38.14 10.31
CA GLY A 398 -1.07 37.61 9.01
C GLY A 398 -1.97 36.39 9.14
N SER A 399 -2.07 35.58 8.09
CA SER A 399 -2.95 34.41 8.06
C SER A 399 -2.22 33.09 7.83
N LYS A 400 -1.00 33.11 7.27
CA LYS A 400 -0.26 31.90 6.94
C LYS A 400 0.46 31.31 8.14
N ALA A 401 1.24 32.10 8.87
CA ALA A 401 1.98 31.60 10.03
C ALA A 401 1.07 31.11 11.16
N PRO A 402 -0.06 31.78 11.49
CA PRO A 402 -1.05 31.21 12.42
C PRO A 402 -1.66 29.88 11.94
N GLY A 403 -1.86 29.72 10.62
CA GLY A 403 -2.33 28.47 10.02
C GLY A 403 -1.32 27.32 10.19
N GLU A 404 -0.04 27.58 9.96
CA GLU A 404 1.03 26.61 10.19
C GLU A 404 1.21 26.26 11.66
N LEU A 405 1.02 27.21 12.58
CA LEU A 405 1.01 26.92 14.01
C LEU A 405 -0.14 25.97 14.39
N ALA A 406 -1.31 26.10 13.75
CA ALA A 406 -2.43 25.17 13.96
C ALA A 406 -2.07 23.75 13.48
N ILE A 407 -1.48 23.63 12.29
CA ILE A 407 -1.00 22.32 11.78
C ILE A 407 0.06 21.72 12.71
N LEU A 408 0.99 22.52 13.20
CA LEU A 408 2.00 22.07 14.16
C LEU A 408 1.36 21.63 15.47
N SER A 409 0.32 22.33 15.93
CA SER A 409 -0.49 21.95 17.09
C SER A 409 -1.09 20.58 16.90
N ASP A 410 -1.79 20.35 15.79
CA ASP A 410 -2.46 19.08 15.49
C ASP A 410 -1.46 17.92 15.36
N ARG A 411 -0.33 18.13 14.68
CA ARG A 411 0.76 17.14 14.59
C ARG A 411 1.34 16.79 15.96
N SER A 412 1.41 17.76 16.88
CA SER A 412 1.92 17.60 18.24
C SER A 412 0.92 16.96 19.21
N SER A 413 -0.36 16.82 18.81
CA SER A 413 -1.44 16.31 19.66
C SER A 413 -1.23 14.89 20.20
N PHE A 414 -0.22 14.16 19.73
CA PHE A 414 0.12 12.80 20.16
C PHE A 414 1.29 12.75 21.15
N LEU A 415 1.92 13.89 21.44
CA LEU A 415 3.10 14.01 22.29
C LEU A 415 2.72 14.30 23.75
N PRO A 416 3.64 14.10 24.71
CA PRO A 416 3.49 14.65 26.06
C PRO A 416 3.57 16.20 26.04
N PRO A 417 2.89 16.89 26.96
CA PRO A 417 3.03 18.34 27.12
C PRO A 417 4.45 18.71 27.62
N PRO A 418 4.83 20.00 27.56
CA PRO A 418 6.10 20.47 28.11
C PRO A 418 6.21 20.11 29.60
N PRO A 419 7.39 19.69 30.10
CA PRO A 419 7.58 19.38 31.51
C PRO A 419 7.21 20.53 32.46
N SER A 420 7.31 21.79 32.01
CA SER A 420 6.91 22.99 32.77
C SER A 420 5.41 23.10 33.02
N GLU A 421 4.59 22.39 32.23
CA GLU A 421 3.13 22.37 32.35
C GLU A 421 2.60 21.15 33.11
N VAL A 422 3.48 20.20 33.45
CA VAL A 422 3.13 19.02 34.24
C VAL A 422 3.05 19.41 35.72
N PRO A 423 1.91 19.22 36.41
CA PRO A 423 1.79 19.50 37.83
C PRO A 423 2.81 18.70 38.66
N ALA A 424 3.49 19.38 39.58
CA ALA A 424 4.43 18.76 40.52
C ALA A 424 3.70 18.03 41.66
N MET A 425 2.92 17.02 41.30
CA MET A 425 2.16 16.16 42.22
C MET A 425 2.79 14.76 42.27
N PRO A 426 2.82 14.09 43.44
CA PRO A 426 3.34 12.73 43.53
C PRO A 426 2.50 11.76 42.69
N ALA A 427 3.14 10.71 42.17
CA ALA A 427 2.43 9.62 41.53
C ALA A 427 1.44 8.99 42.53
N PRO A 428 0.20 8.68 42.13
CA PRO A 428 -0.73 7.94 42.99
C PRO A 428 -0.15 6.57 43.33
N GLU A 429 -0.49 6.05 44.50
CA GLU A 429 -0.11 4.67 44.89
C GLU A 429 -0.74 3.65 43.93
N LEU A 430 -0.12 2.46 43.80
CA LEU A 430 -0.62 1.42 42.89
C LEU A 430 -2.08 1.02 43.18
N HIS A 431 -2.51 1.09 44.44
CA HIS A 431 -3.91 0.85 44.80
C HIS A 431 -4.85 1.91 44.22
N ASP A 432 -4.47 3.19 44.33
CA ASP A 432 -5.26 4.30 43.82
C ASP A 432 -5.29 4.30 42.28
N GLN A 433 -4.17 3.98 41.64
CA GLN A 433 -4.12 3.79 40.19
C GLN A 433 -5.11 2.72 39.71
N ARG A 434 -5.18 1.57 40.39
CA ARG A 434 -6.14 0.50 40.06
C ARG A 434 -7.59 0.96 40.27
N LEU A 435 -7.85 1.71 41.34
CA LEU A 435 -9.19 2.25 41.61
C LEU A 435 -9.63 3.24 40.52
N MET A 436 -8.71 4.08 40.03
CA MET A 436 -8.99 4.99 38.90
C MET A 436 -9.34 4.21 37.64
N LEU A 437 -8.56 3.17 37.29
CA LEU A 437 -8.81 2.33 36.11
C LEU A 437 -10.12 1.53 36.23
N ASP A 438 -10.45 1.02 37.41
CA ASP A 438 -11.73 0.32 37.66
C ASP A 438 -12.94 1.24 37.46
N ARG A 439 -12.85 2.48 37.97
CA ARG A 439 -13.87 3.52 37.70
C ARG A 439 -13.99 3.82 36.21
N THR A 440 -12.88 3.87 35.48
CA THR A 440 -12.89 4.08 34.02
C THR A 440 -13.54 2.92 33.27
N LEU A 441 -13.25 1.67 33.65
CA LEU A 441 -13.92 0.50 33.07
C LEU A 441 -15.44 0.57 33.32
N HIS A 442 -15.85 0.91 34.53
CA HIS A 442 -17.28 1.08 34.86
C HIS A 442 -17.94 2.22 34.06
N TYR A 443 -17.24 3.34 33.90
CA TYR A 443 -17.70 4.46 33.07
C TYR A 443 -17.89 4.04 31.61
N VAL A 444 -16.91 3.37 31.01
CA VAL A 444 -16.98 2.97 29.59
C VAL A 444 -18.02 1.88 29.34
N ASP A 445 -18.17 0.91 30.24
CA ASP A 445 -19.25 -0.11 30.16
C ASP A 445 -20.63 0.57 30.16
N GLY A 446 -20.80 1.60 31.01
CA GLY A 446 -22.01 2.40 31.11
C GLY A 446 -22.31 3.31 29.91
N LEU A 447 -21.34 3.64 29.04
CA LEU A 447 -21.55 4.54 27.89
C LEU A 447 -22.62 4.01 26.93
N THR A 448 -22.66 2.70 26.70
CA THR A 448 -23.65 2.08 25.80
C THR A 448 -25.08 2.15 26.35
N ALA A 449 -25.24 2.18 27.67
CA ALA A 449 -26.54 2.32 28.32
C ALA A 449 -26.98 3.77 28.52
N THR A 450 -26.04 4.73 28.55
CA THR A 450 -26.30 6.10 29.01
C THR A 450 -26.28 7.14 27.90
N LEU A 451 -25.60 6.90 26.76
CA LEU A 451 -25.57 7.86 25.67
C LEU A 451 -26.92 7.87 24.93
N PRO A 452 -27.68 8.98 24.96
CA PRO A 452 -28.98 9.04 24.31
C PRO A 452 -28.81 9.06 22.80
N ASN A 453 -29.88 8.74 22.07
CA ASN A 453 -29.92 9.05 20.65
C ASN A 453 -29.78 10.56 20.49
N LEU A 454 -28.72 10.99 19.81
CA LEU A 454 -28.37 12.39 19.64
C LEU A 454 -27.86 12.63 18.23
N PHE A 455 -27.74 13.89 17.86
CA PHE A 455 -27.02 14.30 16.67
C PHE A 455 -26.14 15.49 16.98
N ALA A 456 -25.04 15.60 16.25
CA ALA A 456 -24.07 16.68 16.37
C ALA A 456 -23.62 17.15 14.99
N THR A 457 -23.16 18.38 14.93
CA THR A 457 -22.46 18.93 13.78
C THR A 457 -20.98 18.57 13.87
N ARG A 458 -20.48 17.82 12.90
CA ARG A 458 -19.05 17.53 12.71
C ARG A 458 -18.49 18.47 11.65
N THR A 459 -17.55 19.32 12.03
CA THR A 459 -16.83 20.20 11.10
C THR A 459 -15.40 19.70 10.96
N THR A 460 -14.99 19.35 9.75
CA THR A 460 -13.66 18.83 9.43
C THR A 460 -12.90 19.83 8.56
N ILE A 461 -11.70 20.20 8.97
CA ILE A 461 -10.70 20.87 8.13
C ILE A 461 -9.66 19.82 7.77
N SER A 462 -9.59 19.46 6.49
CA SER A 462 -8.59 18.51 6.00
C SER A 462 -7.39 19.27 5.45
N TYR A 463 -6.22 19.00 6.02
CA TYR A 463 -4.93 19.52 5.60
C TYR A 463 -4.22 18.46 4.78
N GLN A 464 -3.78 18.82 3.57
CA GLN A 464 -3.23 17.87 2.61
C GLN A 464 -2.00 18.44 1.95
N GLU A 465 -1.03 17.59 1.64
CA GLU A 465 0.05 17.98 0.73
C GLU A 465 -0.53 18.32 -0.66
N PRO A 466 0.14 19.16 -1.46
CA PRO A 466 -0.32 19.50 -2.79
C PRO A 466 -0.56 18.24 -3.63
N ALA A 467 -1.74 18.19 -4.24
CA ALA A 467 -2.03 17.16 -5.22
C ALA A 467 -1.01 17.22 -6.35
N GLN A 468 -0.28 16.12 -6.55
CA GLN A 468 0.55 15.98 -7.73
C GLN A 468 -0.31 16.14 -8.98
N LYS A 469 0.18 16.94 -9.94
CA LYS A 469 -0.56 17.19 -11.17
C LYS A 469 -0.56 15.95 -12.07
N GLN A 470 -1.51 15.88 -12.99
CA GLN A 470 -1.69 14.71 -13.84
C GLN A 470 -0.53 14.49 -14.83
N ASP A 471 0.17 15.56 -15.20
CA ASP A 471 1.34 15.58 -16.09
C ASP A 471 2.68 15.33 -15.36
N GLU A 472 2.68 15.35 -14.03
CA GLU A 472 3.87 15.07 -13.23
C GLU A 472 4.06 13.55 -13.07
N PRO A 473 5.29 13.02 -13.25
CA PRO A 473 5.53 11.59 -13.18
C PRO A 473 5.42 11.08 -11.74
N TRP A 474 4.76 9.94 -11.54
CA TRP A 474 4.67 9.24 -10.25
C TRP A 474 6.04 8.90 -9.62
N LYS A 475 7.08 8.90 -10.46
CA LYS A 475 8.48 8.61 -10.16
C LYS A 475 9.16 9.68 -9.28
N THR A 476 8.59 10.88 -9.17
CA THR A 476 9.14 12.00 -8.38
C THR A 476 8.20 12.43 -7.26
N VAL A 477 8.80 13.02 -6.23
CA VAL A 477 8.11 13.66 -5.11
C VAL A 477 7.83 15.12 -5.46
N ALA A 478 6.71 15.66 -5.00
CA ALA A 478 6.44 17.08 -5.11
C ALA A 478 7.50 17.88 -4.33
N SER A 479 7.91 19.03 -4.87
CA SER A 479 8.87 19.91 -4.19
C SER A 479 8.30 20.56 -2.94
N ASP A 480 6.98 20.77 -2.93
CA ASP A 480 6.24 21.23 -1.76
C ASP A 480 5.49 20.05 -1.14
N GLN A 481 5.84 19.73 0.10
CA GLN A 481 5.19 18.72 0.94
C GLN A 481 4.56 19.37 2.19
N SER A 482 4.38 20.69 2.18
CA SER A 482 3.68 21.38 3.27
C SER A 482 2.19 21.08 3.22
N LEU A 483 1.57 21.03 4.39
CA LEU A 483 0.15 20.73 4.54
C LEU A 483 -0.67 22.01 4.28
N HIS A 484 -1.58 21.96 3.31
CA HIS A 484 -2.44 23.10 2.97
C HIS A 484 -3.87 22.83 3.44
N PRO A 485 -4.55 23.82 4.07
CA PRO A 485 -5.93 23.65 4.51
C PRO A 485 -6.90 23.59 3.33
N GLY A 486 -7.75 22.56 3.33
CA GLY A 486 -8.93 22.48 2.49
C GLY A 486 -10.09 23.32 3.04
N ALA A 487 -11.16 23.43 2.25
CA ALA A 487 -12.39 24.08 2.71
C ALA A 487 -13.02 23.29 3.88
N PRO A 488 -13.47 23.94 4.98
CA PRO A 488 -14.16 23.26 6.06
C PRO A 488 -15.40 22.52 5.56
N GLN A 489 -15.54 21.26 5.95
CA GLN A 489 -16.67 20.41 5.61
C GLN A 489 -17.53 20.17 6.83
N THR A 490 -18.84 20.41 6.71
CA THR A 490 -19.78 20.25 7.81
C THR A 490 -20.79 19.15 7.50
N LEU A 491 -20.91 18.18 8.40
CA LEU A 491 -21.82 17.04 8.29
C LEU A 491 -22.61 16.86 9.60
N THR A 492 -23.82 16.32 9.49
CA THR A 492 -24.57 15.87 10.67
C THR A 492 -24.19 14.43 10.97
N VAL A 493 -23.70 14.21 12.19
CA VAL A 493 -23.42 12.88 12.72
C VAL A 493 -24.60 12.47 13.59
N LEU A 494 -25.24 11.35 13.26
CA LEU A 494 -26.30 10.75 14.06
C LEU A 494 -25.67 9.70 14.97
N VAL A 495 -26.02 9.72 16.25
CA VAL A 495 -25.68 8.65 17.18
C VAL A 495 -26.97 7.94 17.54
N ARG A 496 -27.07 6.67 17.12
CA ARG A 496 -28.25 5.83 17.36
C ARG A 496 -27.81 4.50 17.96
N ASN A 497 -28.40 4.11 19.08
CA ASN A 497 -28.04 2.88 19.80
C ASN A 497 -26.51 2.78 20.03
N SER A 498 -25.91 3.89 20.46
CA SER A 498 -24.47 4.02 20.71
C SER A 498 -23.57 3.72 19.50
N ARG A 499 -24.10 3.86 18.28
CA ARG A 499 -23.35 3.77 17.02
C ARG A 499 -23.42 5.08 16.28
N GLU A 500 -22.26 5.51 15.78
CA GLU A 500 -22.13 6.63 14.88
C GLU A 500 -22.67 6.24 13.49
N VAL A 501 -23.56 7.06 12.94
CA VAL A 501 -24.10 6.92 11.58
C VAL A 501 -24.02 8.30 10.95
N THR A 502 -23.16 8.46 9.95
CA THR A 502 -23.09 9.70 9.19
C THR A 502 -24.20 9.68 8.13
N GLU A 503 -25.07 10.70 8.07
CA GLU A 503 -25.95 10.84 6.90
C GLU A 503 -25.08 11.14 5.69
N ALA A 504 -25.14 10.27 4.67
CA ALA A 504 -24.42 10.48 3.43
C ALA A 504 -24.78 11.87 2.88
N ALA A 505 -23.79 12.74 2.75
CA ALA A 505 -23.97 14.02 2.07
C ALA A 505 -24.68 13.76 0.74
N LYS A 506 -25.71 14.56 0.41
CA LYS A 506 -26.31 14.56 -0.92
C LYS A 506 -25.18 14.53 -1.95
N PRO A 507 -25.26 13.71 -3.01
CA PRO A 507 -24.19 13.62 -4.00
C PRO A 507 -24.04 14.99 -4.67
N VAL A 508 -23.11 15.80 -4.14
CA VAL A 508 -22.54 16.91 -4.89
C VAL A 508 -21.92 16.25 -6.11
N ARG A 509 -22.21 16.82 -7.29
CA ARG A 509 -21.77 16.36 -8.61
C ARG A 509 -20.44 15.63 -8.53
N ARG A 510 -20.39 14.42 -9.12
CA ARG A 510 -19.18 13.64 -9.35
C ARG A 510 -18.10 14.53 -9.99
N GLU A 511 -17.30 15.19 -9.17
CA GLU A 511 -15.93 15.53 -9.55
C GLU A 511 -15.18 14.20 -9.52
N SER A 512 -14.58 13.89 -10.66
CA SER A 512 -13.79 12.69 -10.88
C SER A 512 -12.53 12.73 -10.00
N GLY A 513 -12.68 12.26 -8.77
CA GLY A 513 -11.60 12.06 -7.82
C GLY A 513 -12.19 11.47 -6.54
N ARG A 514 -11.68 10.33 -6.09
CA ARG A 514 -12.00 9.84 -4.74
C ARG A 514 -11.66 10.95 -3.75
N ARG A 515 -12.58 11.29 -2.85
CA ARG A 515 -12.36 12.30 -1.80
C ARG A 515 -11.13 11.90 -0.99
N ARG A 516 -10.14 12.79 -0.94
CA ARG A 516 -8.98 12.71 -0.05
C ARG A 516 -9.44 13.22 1.32
N SER A 517 -9.82 12.34 2.24
CA SER A 517 -10.19 12.70 3.62
C SER A 517 -10.13 11.44 4.48
N LEU A 518 -9.77 11.62 5.76
CA LEU A 518 -9.76 10.57 6.76
C LEU A 518 -11.15 10.48 7.37
N VAL A 519 -11.79 9.32 7.24
CA VAL A 519 -13.09 9.08 7.89
C VAL A 519 -12.81 8.42 9.22
N THR A 520 -12.87 9.21 10.29
CA THR A 520 -12.76 8.72 11.67
C THR A 520 -14.16 8.44 12.22
N GLU A 521 -14.45 7.17 12.49
CA GLU A 521 -15.70 6.71 13.10
C GLU A 521 -15.44 6.11 14.49
N GLY A 522 -16.48 6.04 15.31
CA GLY A 522 -16.37 5.41 16.64
C GLY A 522 -15.82 6.34 17.72
N THR A 523 -15.78 7.64 17.45
CA THR A 523 -15.39 8.67 18.43
C THR A 523 -16.35 8.72 19.62
N PHE A 524 -17.61 8.29 19.43
CA PHE A 524 -18.68 8.25 20.43
C PHE A 524 -18.66 7.00 21.35
N GLY A 525 -17.47 6.53 21.73
CA GLY A 525 -17.30 5.43 22.69
C GLY A 525 -16.63 4.15 22.16
N PRO A 526 -16.89 3.68 20.92
CA PRO A 526 -16.22 2.49 20.40
C PRO A 526 -14.69 2.50 20.50
N ILE A 527 -14.05 3.65 20.27
CA ILE A 527 -12.60 3.79 20.44
C ILE A 527 -12.15 3.53 21.90
N LEU A 528 -12.91 4.01 22.88
CA LEU A 528 -12.63 3.80 24.31
C LEU A 528 -12.79 2.33 24.69
N ALA A 529 -13.87 1.70 24.22
CA ALA A 529 -14.15 0.30 24.47
C ALA A 529 -13.08 -0.63 23.85
N MET A 530 -12.66 -0.35 22.61
CA MET A 530 -11.59 -1.08 21.93
C MET A 530 -10.29 -1.04 22.75
N VAL A 531 -9.81 0.16 23.11
CA VAL A 531 -8.54 0.32 23.83
C VAL A 531 -8.57 -0.40 25.18
N LEU A 532 -9.63 -0.22 25.97
CA LEU A 532 -9.72 -0.86 27.29
C LEU A 532 -9.84 -2.39 27.20
N ALA A 533 -10.54 -2.90 26.20
CA ALA A 533 -10.63 -4.35 25.96
C ALA A 533 -9.28 -4.95 25.55
N ASP A 534 -8.58 -4.31 24.62
CA ASP A 534 -7.29 -4.79 24.12
C ASP A 534 -6.19 -4.73 25.18
N VAL A 535 -6.13 -3.64 25.94
CA VAL A 535 -5.16 -3.45 27.03
C VAL A 535 -5.37 -4.47 28.16
N ALA A 536 -6.60 -4.91 28.41
CA ALA A 536 -6.91 -5.90 29.45
C ALA A 536 -6.42 -7.32 29.11
N ILE A 537 -6.07 -7.59 27.84
CA ILE A 537 -5.62 -8.90 27.38
C ILE A 537 -4.09 -8.90 27.26
N PRO A 538 -3.36 -9.77 27.99
CA PRO A 538 -1.91 -9.90 27.82
C PRO A 538 -1.54 -10.25 26.37
N PRO A 539 -0.48 -9.65 25.78
CA PRO A 539 0.58 -8.84 26.41
C PRO A 539 0.30 -7.33 26.49
N GLY A 540 -0.96 -6.88 26.42
CA GLY A 540 -1.35 -5.49 26.63
C GLY A 540 -0.85 -4.92 27.98
N LYS A 541 -0.48 -3.64 27.99
CA LYS A 541 0.05 -2.94 29.18
C LYS A 541 -0.57 -1.57 29.33
N ILE A 542 -0.79 -1.17 30.58
CA ILE A 542 -1.16 0.19 30.96
C ILE A 542 -0.43 0.58 32.24
N GLU A 543 0.16 1.78 32.25
CA GLU A 543 0.96 2.30 33.35
C GLU A 543 0.70 3.78 33.57
N TRP A 544 0.83 4.23 34.82
CA TRP A 544 0.76 5.65 35.14
C TRP A 544 1.90 6.41 34.46
N ALA A 545 1.57 7.54 33.83
CA ALA A 545 2.54 8.37 33.14
C ALA A 545 2.80 9.70 33.87
N ARG A 546 1.74 10.46 34.17
CA ARG A 546 1.83 11.80 34.77
C ARG A 546 0.47 12.33 35.23
N TRP A 547 0.51 13.47 35.91
CA TRP A 547 -0.64 14.36 36.08
C TRP A 547 -0.71 15.37 34.93
N GLU A 548 -1.92 15.80 34.56
CA GLU A 548 -2.15 16.95 33.69
C GLU A 548 -3.18 17.89 34.32
N GLN A 549 -3.00 19.20 34.15
CA GLN A 549 -3.94 20.20 34.66
C GLN A 549 -5.08 20.41 33.67
N SER A 550 -6.33 20.36 34.14
CA SER A 550 -7.49 20.79 33.37
C SER A 550 -8.31 21.83 34.14
N PRO A 551 -9.29 22.51 33.49
CA PRO A 551 -10.24 23.38 34.18
C PRO A 551 -11.07 22.66 35.26
N GLN A 552 -11.21 21.33 35.17
CA GLN A 552 -11.92 20.49 36.13
C GLN A 552 -11.03 19.98 37.27
N GLY A 553 -9.74 20.35 37.30
CA GLY A 553 -8.76 19.87 38.27
C GLY A 553 -7.71 18.94 37.67
N PRO A 554 -6.84 18.34 38.50
CA PRO A 554 -5.80 17.43 38.04
C PRO A 554 -6.40 16.14 37.46
N GLN A 555 -5.96 15.77 36.26
CA GLN A 555 -6.33 14.55 35.55
C GLN A 555 -5.17 13.56 35.56
N ALA A 556 -5.46 12.28 35.74
CA ALA A 556 -4.45 11.22 35.69
C ALA A 556 -4.25 10.77 34.25
N VAL A 557 -3.00 10.70 33.78
CA VAL A 557 -2.66 10.18 32.45
C VAL A 557 -2.02 8.81 32.60
N PHE A 558 -2.56 7.85 31.87
CA PHE A 558 -2.00 6.51 31.73
C PHE A 558 -1.52 6.29 30.30
N ARG A 559 -0.32 5.73 30.16
CA ARG A 559 0.20 5.26 28.88
C ARG A 559 -0.12 3.80 28.71
N TYR A 560 -0.45 3.38 27.50
CA TYR A 560 -0.73 2.00 27.19
C TYR A 560 -0.05 1.54 25.90
N SER A 561 0.12 0.22 25.77
CA SER A 561 0.64 -0.43 24.56
C SER A 561 -0.05 -1.78 24.34
N VAL A 562 -0.38 -2.06 23.09
CA VAL A 562 -1.11 -3.25 22.63
C VAL A 562 -0.33 -3.85 21.46
N PRO A 563 0.48 -4.90 21.67
CA PRO A 563 1.31 -5.47 20.59
C PRO A 563 0.50 -6.13 19.45
N SER A 564 -0.70 -6.64 19.76
CA SER A 564 -1.64 -7.19 18.78
C SER A 564 -3.04 -6.90 19.29
N GLY A 565 -3.81 -6.15 18.52
CA GLY A 565 -5.14 -5.70 18.91
C GLY A 565 -6.06 -5.49 17.72
N HIS A 566 -7.18 -4.83 17.97
CA HIS A 566 -8.26 -4.65 17.00
C HIS A 566 -8.19 -3.29 16.28
N TYR A 567 -7.09 -2.57 16.40
CA TYR A 567 -6.90 -1.33 15.65
C TYR A 567 -6.65 -1.63 14.19
N GLU A 568 -7.70 -1.46 13.38
CA GLU A 568 -7.67 -1.63 11.94
C GLU A 568 -7.13 -0.36 11.29
N VAL A 569 -6.05 -0.52 10.55
CA VAL A 569 -5.51 0.54 9.70
C VAL A 569 -5.79 0.19 8.24
N GLY A 570 -6.27 1.18 7.51
CA GLY A 570 -6.72 1.02 6.14
C GLY A 570 -6.05 2.04 5.23
N PHE A 571 -5.56 1.58 4.09
CA PHE A 571 -5.17 2.43 2.97
C PHE A 571 -5.95 1.99 1.74
N CYS A 572 -6.57 2.95 1.05
CA CYS A 572 -7.36 2.68 -0.15
C CYS A 572 -6.46 2.43 -1.37
N CYS A 573 -5.88 1.23 -1.36
CA CYS A 573 -5.67 0.28 -2.45
C CYS A 573 -4.67 0.54 -3.58
N LEU A 574 -3.91 -0.48 -4.00
CA LEU A 574 -3.39 -0.53 -5.38
C LEU A 574 -4.58 -0.54 -6.35
N ALA A 575 -4.70 0.50 -7.17
CA ALA A 575 -5.83 0.66 -8.10
C ALA A 575 -5.61 -0.14 -9.38
N ASP A 576 -5.95 -1.42 -9.39
CA ASP A 576 -6.10 -2.15 -10.64
C ASP A 576 -7.48 -1.89 -11.29
N PRO A 577 -7.59 -1.92 -12.63
CA PRO A 577 -8.81 -1.57 -13.37
C PRO A 577 -10.02 -2.45 -13.06
N ASP A 578 -9.82 -3.69 -12.58
CA ASP A 578 -10.90 -4.64 -12.26
C ASP A 578 -11.36 -4.54 -10.79
N GLY A 579 -10.72 -3.68 -10.01
CA GLY A 579 -10.98 -3.57 -8.59
C GLY A 579 -9.80 -2.96 -7.86
N THR A 580 -10.11 -2.14 -6.88
CA THR A 580 -9.11 -1.57 -5.99
C THR A 580 -8.91 -2.58 -4.87
N VAL A 581 -7.69 -3.12 -4.69
CA VAL A 581 -7.39 -4.07 -3.61
C VAL A 581 -7.08 -3.28 -2.34
N PRO A 582 -8.01 -3.11 -1.39
CA PRO A 582 -7.76 -2.26 -0.24
C PRO A 582 -6.74 -2.93 0.68
N PHE A 583 -5.78 -2.14 1.15
CA PHE A 583 -4.88 -2.59 2.18
C PHE A 583 -5.58 -2.38 3.51
N HIS A 584 -5.91 -3.47 4.19
CA HIS A 584 -6.42 -3.45 5.57
C HIS A 584 -5.57 -4.41 6.38
N THR A 585 -5.06 -3.94 7.51
CA THR A 585 -4.42 -4.80 8.49
C THR A 585 -4.81 -4.36 9.89
N THR A 586 -4.90 -5.33 10.79
CA THR A 586 -4.83 -5.04 12.23
C THR A 586 -3.37 -4.95 12.62
N THR A 587 -2.99 -3.94 13.39
CA THR A 587 -1.61 -3.78 13.87
C THR A 587 -1.58 -3.56 15.38
N GLY A 588 -0.40 -3.73 15.98
CA GLY A 588 -0.17 -3.23 17.33
C GLY A 588 -0.32 -1.70 17.37
N TYR A 589 -0.55 -1.15 18.55
CA TYR A 589 -0.68 0.29 18.73
C TYR A 589 -0.38 0.70 20.16
N HIS A 590 -0.10 1.98 20.36
CA HIS A 590 0.11 2.58 21.66
C HIS A 590 -0.57 3.95 21.77
N GLY A 591 -0.60 4.49 22.98
CA GLY A 591 -1.15 5.82 23.20
C GLY A 591 -1.28 6.17 24.67
N GLU A 592 -2.05 7.22 24.93
CA GLU A 592 -2.33 7.70 26.28
C GLU A 592 -3.83 7.93 26.48
N ILE A 593 -4.29 7.69 27.70
CA ILE A 593 -5.66 7.96 28.14
C ILE A 593 -5.61 8.91 29.35
N THR A 594 -6.36 10.01 29.26
CA THR A 594 -6.48 11.02 30.32
C THR A 594 -7.82 10.85 31.01
N ILE A 595 -7.78 10.59 32.32
CA ILE A 595 -8.97 10.26 33.12
C ILE A 595 -9.11 11.15 34.34
N ASN A 596 -10.37 11.39 34.73
CA ASN A 596 -10.69 11.98 36.02
C ASN A 596 -10.45 10.95 37.13
N PRO A 597 -9.59 11.25 38.13
CA PRO A 597 -9.25 10.27 39.16
C PRO A 597 -10.44 9.91 40.06
N GLU A 598 -11.41 10.82 40.26
CA GLU A 598 -12.55 10.62 41.14
C GLU A 598 -13.70 9.87 40.46
N SER A 599 -14.02 10.24 39.22
CA SER A 599 -15.17 9.70 38.49
C SER A 599 -14.84 8.60 37.47
N GLY A 600 -13.57 8.49 37.05
CA GLY A 600 -13.15 7.59 35.97
C GLY A 600 -13.51 8.07 34.56
N ILE A 601 -14.12 9.26 34.42
CA ILE A 601 -14.47 9.85 33.12
C ILE A 601 -13.22 10.04 32.27
N VAL A 602 -13.28 9.63 31.00
CA VAL A 602 -12.22 9.85 30.02
C VAL A 602 -12.40 11.20 29.35
N TYR A 603 -11.37 12.05 29.39
CA TYR A 603 -11.36 13.36 28.74
C TYR A 603 -10.50 13.42 27.48
N ARG A 604 -9.55 12.50 27.31
CA ARG A 604 -8.72 12.43 26.11
C ARG A 604 -8.20 11.02 25.90
N ILE A 605 -8.11 10.60 24.64
CA ILE A 605 -7.45 9.36 24.23
C ILE A 605 -6.64 9.59 22.96
N THR A 606 -5.46 8.98 22.87
CA THR A 606 -4.70 8.86 21.61
C THR A 606 -4.54 7.39 21.26
N VAL A 607 -4.52 7.07 19.97
CA VAL A 607 -4.22 5.76 19.40
C VAL A 607 -3.22 5.98 18.26
N GLN A 608 -2.06 5.34 18.31
CA GLN A 608 -0.97 5.47 17.35
C GLN A 608 -0.58 4.08 16.85
N ALA A 609 -0.69 3.84 15.54
CA ALA A 609 -0.39 2.55 14.94
C ALA A 609 1.11 2.21 15.02
N ASP A 610 1.43 1.02 15.53
CA ASP A 610 2.78 0.44 15.44
C ASP A 610 2.91 -0.29 14.10
N LEU A 611 3.19 0.46 13.03
CA LEU A 611 3.24 -0.08 11.67
C LEU A 611 4.55 -0.80 11.39
N ALA A 612 4.45 -1.97 10.76
CA ALA A 612 5.62 -2.67 10.25
C ALA A 612 6.32 -1.80 9.18
N PRO A 613 7.66 -1.83 9.10
CA PRO A 613 8.38 -1.14 8.03
C PRO A 613 7.91 -1.57 6.64
N ARG A 614 8.03 -0.66 5.66
CA ARG A 614 7.77 -0.90 4.22
C ARG A 614 6.32 -1.23 3.85
N LEU A 615 5.38 -1.03 4.78
CA LEU A 615 3.97 -0.95 4.42
C LEU A 615 3.74 0.28 3.51
N PRO A 616 2.69 0.29 2.66
CA PRO A 616 2.29 1.48 1.90
C PRO A 616 1.75 2.61 2.78
N MET A 617 2.05 2.58 4.08
CA MET A 617 1.62 3.50 5.13
C MET A 617 2.65 3.51 6.26
N LEU A 618 3.03 4.70 6.70
CA LEU A 618 4.05 4.95 7.72
C LEU A 618 3.48 5.53 9.01
N ARG A 619 2.28 6.10 8.96
CA ARG A 619 1.63 6.72 10.12
C ARG A 619 0.12 6.57 10.01
N SER A 620 -0.54 6.26 11.12
CA SER A 620 -1.99 6.26 11.26
C SER A 620 -2.32 6.47 12.73
N ASP A 621 -2.65 7.70 13.08
CA ASP A 621 -2.90 8.10 14.46
C ASP A 621 -4.23 8.83 14.59
N VAL A 622 -4.91 8.61 15.71
CA VAL A 622 -6.18 9.26 16.07
C VAL A 622 -6.12 9.77 17.51
N MET A 623 -6.48 11.03 17.70
CA MET A 623 -6.67 11.67 19.00
C MET A 623 -8.14 12.09 19.12
N VAL A 624 -8.75 11.87 20.28
CA VAL A 624 -10.09 12.36 20.59
C VAL A 624 -10.09 13.02 21.97
N GLU A 625 -10.63 14.22 22.06
CA GLU A 625 -10.94 14.91 23.30
C GLU A 625 -12.45 14.92 23.55
N TYR A 626 -12.80 14.79 24.82
CA TYR A 626 -14.17 14.74 25.30
C TYR A 626 -14.44 15.90 26.26
N GLY A 627 -15.69 16.37 26.28
CA GLY A 627 -16.10 17.47 27.14
C GLY A 627 -17.58 17.40 27.54
N PRO A 628 -17.98 18.14 28.58
CA PRO A 628 -19.37 18.18 29.04
C PRO A 628 -20.27 18.92 28.04
N VAL A 629 -21.40 18.30 27.70
CA VAL A 629 -22.45 18.85 26.83
C VAL A 629 -23.80 18.73 27.53
N SER A 630 -24.47 19.86 27.72
CA SER A 630 -25.80 19.90 28.35
C SER A 630 -26.90 19.60 27.33
N LEU A 631 -27.61 18.48 27.50
CA LEU A 631 -28.70 18.03 26.64
C LEU A 631 -29.92 17.63 27.45
N GLY A 632 -31.05 18.28 27.19
CA GLY A 632 -32.34 17.94 27.82
C GLY A 632 -32.32 18.00 29.36
N GLY A 633 -31.51 18.89 29.95
CA GLY A 633 -31.37 19.05 31.40
C GLY A 633 -30.37 18.10 32.06
N GLN A 634 -29.67 17.26 31.29
CA GLN A 634 -28.60 16.38 31.76
C GLN A 634 -27.27 16.74 31.09
N THR A 635 -26.15 16.47 31.77
CA THR A 635 -24.81 16.65 31.19
C THR A 635 -24.27 15.31 30.71
N TYR A 636 -23.84 15.27 29.45
CA TYR A 636 -23.19 14.11 28.83
C TYR A 636 -21.75 14.44 28.50
N ILE A 637 -20.89 13.44 28.49
CA ILE A 637 -19.51 13.58 28.02
C ILE A 637 -19.46 13.15 26.56
N CYS A 638 -19.23 14.10 25.66
CA CYS A 638 -19.24 13.90 24.22
C CYS A 638 -17.89 14.31 23.60
N PRO A 639 -17.54 13.80 22.41
CA PRO A 639 -16.41 14.33 21.65
C PRO A 639 -16.54 15.84 21.47
N VAL A 640 -15.45 16.59 21.56
CA VAL A 640 -15.42 18.03 21.28
C VAL A 640 -14.39 18.37 20.22
N HIS A 641 -13.30 17.61 20.19
CA HIS A 641 -12.21 17.77 19.24
C HIS A 641 -11.62 16.41 18.89
N SER A 642 -11.16 16.24 17.65
CA SER A 642 -10.42 15.05 17.23
C SER A 642 -9.44 15.43 16.14
N VAL A 643 -8.23 14.87 16.22
CA VAL A 643 -7.22 14.98 15.17
C VAL A 643 -6.93 13.58 14.66
N SER A 644 -6.92 13.43 13.34
CA SER A 644 -6.48 12.19 12.68
C SER A 644 -5.37 12.52 11.70
N ILE A 645 -4.28 11.75 11.73
CA ILE A 645 -3.16 11.94 10.80
C ILE A 645 -2.79 10.59 10.17
N SER A 646 -2.57 10.61 8.86
CA SER A 646 -2.09 9.47 8.10
C SER A 646 -0.95 9.90 7.18
N ARG A 647 0.05 9.04 7.02
CA ARG A 647 1.05 9.17 5.95
C ARG A 647 1.09 7.87 5.17
N SER A 648 0.62 7.90 3.92
CA SER A 648 0.48 6.71 3.08
C SER A 648 0.86 6.99 1.64
N ARG A 649 1.26 5.95 0.91
CA ARG A 649 1.59 6.04 -0.52
C ARG A 649 0.38 6.59 -1.27
N THR A 650 0.58 7.51 -2.19
CA THR A 650 -0.48 7.84 -3.15
C THR A 650 -0.60 6.73 -4.19
N ILE A 651 -1.71 6.69 -4.92
CA ILE A 651 -1.86 5.81 -6.08
C ILE A 651 -1.89 6.63 -7.35
N ARG A 652 -1.23 6.12 -8.37
CA ARG A 652 -1.27 6.65 -9.73
C ARG A 652 -1.77 5.57 -10.66
N LEU A 653 -2.73 5.93 -11.50
CA LEU A 653 -3.23 5.04 -12.55
C LEU A 653 -2.42 5.31 -13.81
N LEU A 654 -1.54 4.39 -14.16
CA LEU A 654 -0.79 4.46 -15.40
C LEU A 654 -1.63 3.91 -16.54
N HIS A 655 -1.44 4.48 -17.73
CA HIS A 655 -2.06 4.01 -18.96
C HIS A 655 -0.93 3.58 -19.90
N GLN A 656 -0.58 2.30 -19.89
CA GLN A 656 0.43 1.72 -20.77
C GLN A 656 -0.07 0.42 -21.37
N TRP A 657 0.41 0.09 -22.56
CA TRP A 657 -0.05 -1.10 -23.31
C TRP A 657 -1.58 -1.12 -23.49
N ASN A 658 -2.19 0.08 -23.59
CA ASN A 658 -3.64 0.28 -23.63
C ASN A 658 -4.38 -0.46 -22.50
N MET A 659 -3.72 -0.51 -21.35
CA MET A 659 -4.25 -0.97 -20.07
C MET A 659 -4.07 0.13 -19.05
N SER A 660 -5.04 0.24 -18.15
CA SER A 660 -4.88 1.03 -16.94
C SER A 660 -4.36 0.10 -15.84
N PHE A 661 -3.42 0.54 -15.01
CA PHE A 661 -3.02 -0.20 -13.81
C PHE A 661 -2.44 0.71 -12.74
N GLY A 662 -2.61 0.30 -11.49
CA GLY A 662 -2.21 1.07 -10.33
C GLY A 662 -0.73 0.88 -10.04
N VAL A 663 -0.09 1.97 -9.63
CA VAL A 663 1.25 1.98 -9.04
C VAL A 663 1.23 2.84 -7.78
N TYR A 664 2.12 2.51 -6.85
CA TYR A 664 2.38 3.38 -5.71
C TYR A 664 3.17 4.61 -6.19
N GLY A 665 2.63 5.80 -5.88
CA GLY A 665 3.31 7.08 -6.03
C GLY A 665 3.99 7.49 -4.72
N PRO A 666 4.33 8.78 -4.57
CA PRO A 666 4.95 9.28 -3.35
C PRO A 666 3.99 9.17 -2.14
N PHE A 667 4.54 9.02 -0.94
CA PHE A 667 3.86 9.22 0.33
C PHE A 667 3.27 10.64 0.41
N GLU A 668 2.05 10.70 0.92
CA GLU A 668 1.32 11.94 1.19
C GLU A 668 0.86 11.90 2.65
N THR A 669 1.01 13.02 3.34
CA THR A 669 0.39 13.24 4.65
C THR A 669 -1.00 13.85 4.45
N ILE A 670 -1.98 13.29 5.14
CA ILE A 670 -3.30 13.89 5.32
C ILE A 670 -3.52 14.04 6.82
N LEU A 671 -3.98 15.21 7.23
CA LEU A 671 -4.34 15.52 8.61
C LEU A 671 -5.74 16.10 8.63
N ASP A 672 -6.65 15.51 9.40
CA ASP A 672 -8.01 16.01 9.58
C ASP A 672 -8.15 16.55 11.01
N ASP A 673 -8.44 17.84 11.13
CA ASP A 673 -8.86 18.52 12.36
C ASP A 673 -10.38 18.56 12.40
N VAL A 674 -10.97 17.98 13.46
CA VAL A 674 -12.41 17.78 13.58
C VAL A 674 -12.93 18.43 14.86
N THR A 675 -13.88 19.34 14.71
CA THR A 675 -14.64 19.92 15.83
C THR A 675 -16.07 19.39 15.83
N PHE A 676 -16.57 19.03 17.03
CA PHE A 676 -17.96 18.64 17.22
C PHE A 676 -18.74 19.73 17.95
N SER A 677 -19.92 20.09 17.44
CA SER A 677 -20.73 21.19 17.95
C SER A 677 -22.22 20.95 17.72
N ASN A 678 -23.08 21.88 18.18
CA ASN A 678 -24.54 21.85 17.95
C ASN A 678 -25.17 20.50 18.27
N TYR A 679 -24.93 20.02 19.50
CA TYR A 679 -25.49 18.78 19.99
C TYR A 679 -26.98 18.92 20.27
N HIS A 680 -27.76 17.93 19.85
CA HIS A 680 -29.20 17.88 20.07
C HIS A 680 -29.68 16.46 20.37
N LEU A 681 -30.71 16.34 21.20
CA LEU A 681 -31.38 15.05 21.43
C LEU A 681 -32.26 14.68 20.23
N PHE A 682 -32.22 13.41 19.86
CA PHE A 682 -33.16 12.85 18.91
C PHE A 682 -34.47 12.50 19.61
N ARG A 683 -35.23 13.53 20.01
CA ARG A 683 -36.56 13.40 20.64
C ARG A 683 -37.53 14.45 20.13
N SER A 684 -38.81 14.14 20.17
CA SER A 684 -39.89 15.10 19.90
C SER A 684 -40.22 15.84 21.21
N ASP A 685 -39.93 17.14 21.28
CA ASP A 685 -40.41 17.97 22.38
C ASP A 685 -41.88 18.34 22.10
N HIS A 686 -42.78 18.02 23.04
CA HIS A 686 -44.17 18.45 23.03
C HIS A 686 -44.40 19.36 24.23
N ARG A 687 -44.91 20.57 23.97
CA ARG A 687 -45.35 21.51 25.02
C ARG A 687 -46.87 21.57 24.98
N ILE A 688 -47.54 21.13 26.04
CA ILE A 688 -48.97 21.40 26.23
C ILE A 688 -49.08 22.86 26.66
N LEU A 689 -49.76 23.68 25.84
CA LEU A 689 -50.14 25.04 26.21
C LEU A 689 -51.35 24.93 27.15
N THR A 690 -51.17 25.26 28.42
CA THR A 690 -52.28 25.33 29.39
C THR A 690 -53.13 26.57 29.11
N GLU A 691 -54.35 26.29 28.61
CA GLU A 691 -55.59 27.08 28.62
C GLU A 691 -55.53 28.56 28.17
N VAL A 692 -55.99 28.80 26.94
CA VAL A 692 -56.65 30.07 26.58
C VAL A 692 -58.06 30.00 27.16
N SER A 693 -58.36 30.74 28.23
CA SER A 693 -59.75 30.95 28.66
C SER A 693 -60.54 31.57 27.51
N PRO A 694 -61.68 31.01 27.08
CA PRO A 694 -62.55 31.69 26.13
C PRO A 694 -63.12 32.95 26.80
N ALA A 695 -62.86 34.11 26.20
CA ALA A 695 -63.44 35.37 26.61
C ALA A 695 -64.98 35.29 26.59
N GLN A 696 -65.61 35.80 27.64
CA GLN A 696 -67.04 36.15 27.66
C GLN A 696 -67.31 37.41 26.87
#